data_AF-A0A9E2FLM0-F1
#
_entry.id   AF-A0A9E2FLM0-F1
#
_cell.length_a   1.000
_cell.length_b   1.000
_cell.length_c   1.000
_cell.angle_alpha   90.00
_cell.angle_beta   90.00
_cell.angle_gamma   90.00
#
_symmetry.space_group_name_H-M   'P 1'
#
loop_
_entity.id
_entity.type
_entity.pdbx_description
1 polymer ?
#
loop_
_entity_poly.entity_id
_entity_poly.type
_entity_poly.pdbx_seq_one_letter_code
_entity_poly.pdbx_strand_id
1 'polypeptide(L)'
;RSYSQAGGTGEPLAFSEDPQILIDTLRGILQEILSVSATFVSASVPVNVFNRAEIVDNVYVALFQAEKTPRWSGNVKKLVIDERLEADGSRASVLMDANDQSAVAGDGRIRFDALTFWTNPAGRDVIEQDLDNGLFFGKDGRHTQRGGVAQQIPGYLTSNPGLTNAASGARQLFYASGSALAALDATAAVAGTLQSRMGAASVAEAEALLRYARGFDGASATSAVVRDVWMGDPMHSRPLPINYGQRGAYTEANQAIYIAFGSNDGFFRMVRNTQPGATPVQDGREVWAFMPDEVMGIQKRLRDDNADATLPLHPYGVDGAPSSLLLDVDPATGVPAQALVFFGLRRGGRAYYALNVSNPEAPTLAWRISHTTPGFSRLGLTFSQPQVGKIRQDGVDTPVVVFSAGYDVNKDYYAPPQPKTLGSNDTVGNAVYVVNALTGALIWEGIHPELVDSIPSDLTVADTSGDGLIDRIVFGDTGGNVWRADLPVGSPAGWALHKLAALGRHDVATRQNDRRFFHAPDLVQTKDTNGTPYDAVVIGSGDRADPLDKGDGGLPQNWLYAIRDPDIGVLTAAQKEGRTPRRHADINDITECVPFEECGGVALTHGWKMALEVAPGEKILSTPFTFLGTIFVTSYLPPGNGFEPLTCGPSEGAGLLYSVRLDNGTPRFNLDLTDDSPVLDDEPTTKTDRYRLLASGGIPSEVVYIGGGNLLLGDLSIVSAGAEPRLPTFWRRNELSDRTIITVNEAPPDEDEVPTP
;
A
#
# COMPACT_ATOMS: atom_id res chain seq x y z
N ARG A 1 31.40 -0.34 17.74
CA ARG A 1 31.00 0.39 16.51
C ARG A 1 31.00 -0.52 15.28
N SER A 2 32.12 -1.11 14.83
CA SER A 2 32.08 -2.02 13.66
C SER A 2 31.22 -3.27 13.85
N TYR A 3 31.30 -3.94 15.01
CA TYR A 3 30.47 -5.11 15.31
C TYR A 3 28.99 -4.77 15.61
N SER A 4 28.69 -3.57 16.11
CA SER A 4 27.32 -3.10 16.36
C SER A 4 26.62 -2.63 15.07
N GLN A 5 27.39 -2.18 14.06
CA GLN A 5 26.91 -1.96 12.70
C GLN A 5 26.70 -3.29 11.96
N ALA A 6 27.62 -4.24 12.06
CA ALA A 6 27.48 -5.55 11.41
C ALA A 6 26.38 -6.43 12.05
N GLY A 7 26.05 -6.21 13.33
CA GLY A 7 24.92 -6.82 14.04
C GLY A 7 23.63 -5.99 14.02
N GLY A 8 23.64 -4.85 13.31
CA GLY A 8 22.46 -4.03 13.04
C GLY A 8 21.78 -3.34 14.24
N THR A 9 22.44 -3.21 15.39
CA THR A 9 21.86 -2.55 16.57
C THR A 9 22.08 -1.04 16.61
N GLY A 10 23.04 -0.51 15.84
CA GLY A 10 23.37 0.93 15.78
C GLY A 10 24.03 1.50 17.05
N GLU A 11 23.63 1.03 18.23
CA GLU A 11 24.12 1.47 19.53
C GLU A 11 25.22 0.57 20.11
N PRO A 12 26.20 1.14 20.87
CA PRO A 12 27.12 0.35 21.67
C PRO A 12 26.37 -0.33 22.83
N LEU A 13 26.57 -1.63 22.99
CA LEU A 13 26.00 -2.39 24.10
C LEU A 13 26.47 -1.81 25.44
N ALA A 14 25.52 -1.38 26.28
CA ALA A 14 25.78 -1.12 27.69
C ALA A 14 26.00 -2.48 28.38
N PHE A 15 27.23 -2.78 28.77
CA PHE A 15 27.54 -4.00 29.51
C PHE A 15 26.91 -3.91 30.90
N SER A 16 25.87 -4.72 31.13
CA SER A 16 25.40 -5.04 32.48
C SER A 16 26.45 -5.91 33.17
N GLU A 17 26.73 -5.64 34.46
CA GLU A 17 27.59 -6.49 35.28
C GLU A 17 26.91 -7.84 35.63
N ASP A 18 25.62 -7.99 35.33
CA ASP A 18 24.88 -9.24 35.50
C ASP A 18 25.13 -10.19 34.30
N PRO A 19 25.82 -11.33 34.52
CA PRO A 19 26.11 -12.29 33.46
C PRO A 19 24.86 -12.88 32.79
N GLN A 20 23.73 -12.96 33.51
CA GLN A 20 22.50 -13.54 32.97
C GLN A 20 21.84 -12.58 31.98
N ILE A 21 21.80 -11.27 32.30
CA ILE A 21 21.31 -10.23 31.40
C ILE A 21 22.15 -10.18 30.11
N LEU A 22 23.47 -10.35 30.22
CA LEU A 22 24.37 -10.39 29.07
C LEU A 22 24.12 -11.63 28.18
N ILE A 23 23.94 -12.81 28.77
CA ILE A 23 23.64 -14.04 28.04
C ILE A 23 22.28 -13.93 27.32
N ASP A 24 21.26 -13.41 28.00
CA ASP A 24 19.92 -13.25 27.42
C ASP A 24 19.92 -12.21 26.29
N THR A 25 20.68 -11.11 26.45
CA THR A 25 20.88 -10.09 25.40
C THR A 25 21.60 -10.67 24.17
N LEU A 26 22.69 -11.42 24.37
CA LEU A 26 23.45 -12.03 23.27
C LEU A 26 22.65 -13.14 22.56
N ARG A 27 21.85 -13.93 23.30
CA ARG A 27 20.93 -14.92 22.72
C ARG A 27 19.84 -14.24 21.91
N GLY A 28 19.21 -13.18 22.43
CA GLY A 28 18.20 -12.41 21.70
C GLY A 28 18.72 -11.88 20.37
N ILE A 29 19.94 -11.33 20.34
CA ILE A 29 20.58 -10.84 19.10
C ILE A 29 20.83 -11.97 18.10
N LEU A 30 21.42 -13.09 18.57
CA LEU A 30 21.69 -14.23 17.70
C LEU A 30 20.39 -14.88 17.20
N GLN A 31 19.31 -14.84 17.99
CA GLN A 31 17.99 -15.35 17.61
C GLN A 31 17.28 -14.41 16.64
N GLU A 32 17.40 -13.08 16.79
CA GLU A 32 16.92 -12.09 15.82
C GLU A 32 17.50 -12.36 14.42
N ILE A 33 18.77 -12.77 14.35
CA ILE A 33 19.44 -13.17 13.11
C ILE A 33 18.93 -14.53 12.57
N LEU A 34 18.47 -15.43 13.44
CA LEU A 34 18.13 -16.81 13.08
C LEU A 34 16.63 -17.06 12.81
N SER A 35 15.73 -16.20 13.28
CA SER A 35 14.29 -16.41 13.17
C SER A 35 13.70 -15.79 11.89
N VAL A 36 13.24 -16.65 10.98
CA VAL A 36 12.51 -16.23 9.77
C VAL A 36 11.02 -16.37 10.04
N SER A 37 10.37 -15.26 10.37
CA SER A 37 8.95 -15.07 10.07
C SER A 37 8.91 -14.17 8.85
N ALA A 38 8.36 -14.65 7.74
CA ALA A 38 8.19 -13.89 6.51
C ALA A 38 7.14 -12.79 6.73
N THR A 39 7.50 -11.73 7.46
CA THR A 39 6.63 -10.57 7.68
C THR A 39 6.89 -9.58 6.57
N PHE A 40 6.02 -9.57 5.56
CA PHE A 40 5.96 -8.47 4.62
C PHE A 40 5.23 -7.32 5.31
N VAL A 41 5.84 -6.14 5.24
CA VAL A 41 5.38 -4.98 5.99
C VAL A 41 4.80 -3.95 5.04
N SER A 42 3.59 -3.46 5.34
CA SER A 42 3.09 -2.20 4.80
C SER A 42 2.92 -1.21 5.94
N ALA A 43 3.72 -0.15 5.95
CA ALA A 43 3.59 0.95 6.90
C ALA A 43 2.69 2.07 6.35
N SER A 44 2.05 2.83 7.24
CA SER A 44 1.22 4.00 6.92
C SER A 44 1.28 5.00 8.07
N VAL A 45 1.13 6.29 7.77
CA VAL A 45 1.28 7.37 8.76
C VAL A 45 0.14 8.39 8.57
N PRO A 46 -0.61 8.80 9.61
CA PRO A 46 -1.66 9.81 9.51
C PRO A 46 -1.10 11.21 9.36
N VAL A 47 -1.82 12.05 8.62
CA VAL A 47 -1.54 13.49 8.53
C VAL A 47 -2.34 14.25 9.59
N ASN A 48 -1.73 15.27 10.19
CA ASN A 48 -2.38 16.16 11.13
C ASN A 48 -3.37 17.07 10.39
N VAL A 49 -4.63 17.13 10.81
CA VAL A 49 -5.68 17.88 10.10
C VAL A 49 -5.59 19.40 10.33
N PHE A 50 -5.03 19.83 11.47
CA PHE A 50 -4.88 21.26 11.80
C PHE A 50 -3.65 21.88 11.14
N ASN A 51 -2.54 21.15 11.14
CA ASN A 51 -1.37 21.48 10.34
C ASN A 51 -1.13 20.35 9.33
N ARG A 52 -1.74 20.46 8.16
CA ARG A 52 -1.66 19.44 7.09
C ARG A 52 -0.24 19.21 6.53
N ALA A 53 0.72 20.04 6.92
CA ALA A 53 2.14 19.83 6.63
C ALA A 53 2.85 18.98 7.70
N GLU A 54 2.23 18.82 8.87
CA GLU A 54 2.70 17.96 9.95
C GLU A 54 2.02 16.59 9.87
N ILE A 55 2.82 15.57 10.07
CA ILE A 55 2.37 14.19 10.20
C ILE A 55 2.21 13.93 11.69
N VAL A 56 1.15 13.22 12.10
CA VAL A 56 1.07 12.77 13.49
C VAL A 56 2.04 11.60 13.62
N ASP A 57 2.83 11.57 14.70
CA ASP A 57 3.95 10.64 14.89
C ASP A 57 3.57 9.14 14.88
N ASN A 58 2.30 8.77 14.75
CA ASN A 58 1.84 7.38 14.76
C ASN A 58 2.19 6.65 13.46
N VAL A 59 2.86 5.51 13.51
CA VAL A 59 3.08 4.63 12.36
C VAL A 59 2.30 3.34 12.54
N TYR A 60 1.44 3.01 11.59
CA TYR A 60 0.68 1.76 11.58
C TYR A 60 1.31 0.78 10.62
N VAL A 61 1.68 -0.37 11.16
CA VAL A 61 2.47 -1.39 10.48
C VAL A 61 1.61 -2.63 10.33
N ALA A 62 1.19 -2.93 9.09
CA ALA A 62 0.54 -4.17 8.74
C ALA A 62 1.57 -5.29 8.59
N LEU A 63 1.28 -6.46 9.16
CA LEU A 63 2.15 -7.62 9.23
C LEU A 63 1.36 -8.87 8.88
N PHE A 64 2.00 -9.85 8.25
CA PHE A 64 1.44 -11.20 8.14
C PHE A 64 2.50 -12.28 8.15
N GLN A 65 2.06 -13.53 8.31
CA GLN A 65 2.91 -14.70 8.29
C GLN A 65 2.31 -15.72 7.31
N ALA A 66 3.06 -16.01 6.25
CA ALA A 66 2.69 -17.02 5.29
C ALA A 66 2.85 -18.42 5.89
N GLU A 67 1.83 -19.26 5.74
CA GLU A 67 1.78 -20.62 6.27
C GLU A 67 1.64 -21.68 5.16
N LYS A 68 1.95 -22.93 5.52
CA LYS A 68 1.77 -24.09 4.62
C LYS A 68 0.31 -24.53 4.47
N THR A 69 -0.60 -23.86 5.16
CA THR A 69 -2.03 -24.08 5.11
C THR A 69 -2.75 -22.81 4.61
N PRO A 70 -4.01 -22.90 4.17
CA PRO A 70 -4.77 -21.75 3.68
C PRO A 70 -4.82 -20.54 4.63
N ARG A 71 -4.83 -20.77 5.94
CA ARG A 71 -4.98 -19.72 6.96
C ARG A 71 -3.64 -19.09 7.31
N TRP A 72 -3.44 -17.88 6.81
CA TRP A 72 -2.29 -17.04 7.16
C TRP A 72 -2.70 -16.06 8.27
N SER A 73 -1.85 -15.88 9.26
CA SER A 73 -2.11 -14.95 10.38
C SER A 73 -1.65 -13.54 10.02
N GLY A 74 -2.39 -12.54 10.50
CA GLY A 74 -2.06 -11.14 10.28
C GLY A 74 -2.30 -10.26 11.50
N ASN A 75 -1.70 -9.07 11.48
CA ASN A 75 -1.90 -8.05 12.50
C ASN A 75 -1.65 -6.64 11.95
N VAL A 76 -2.14 -5.63 12.67
CA VAL A 76 -1.69 -4.25 12.52
C VAL A 76 -1.17 -3.78 13.86
N LYS A 77 0.04 -3.23 13.88
CA LYS A 77 0.69 -2.73 15.08
C LYS A 77 0.93 -1.23 14.98
N LYS A 78 0.96 -0.56 16.13
CA LYS A 78 1.23 0.87 16.21
C LYS A 78 2.59 1.10 16.84
N LEU A 79 3.41 1.90 16.16
CA LEU A 79 4.67 2.47 16.62
C LEU A 79 4.58 4.00 16.57
N VAL A 80 5.60 4.70 17.06
CA VAL A 80 5.69 6.16 16.92
C VAL A 80 7.04 6.57 16.33
N ILE A 81 7.08 7.65 15.57
CA ILE A 81 8.33 8.30 15.14
C ILE A 81 8.76 9.25 16.25
N ASP A 82 10.03 9.20 16.63
CA ASP A 82 10.64 10.14 17.57
C ASP A 82 12.02 10.56 17.08
N GLU A 83 12.48 11.75 17.48
CA GLU A 83 13.82 12.26 17.15
C GLU A 83 14.82 11.94 18.26
N ARG A 84 15.82 11.13 17.95
CA ARG A 84 16.91 10.80 18.89
C ARG A 84 18.15 11.61 18.59
N LEU A 85 18.84 12.04 19.65
CA LEU A 85 20.14 12.67 19.56
C LEU A 85 21.19 11.58 19.40
N GLU A 86 21.86 11.58 18.27
CA GLU A 86 22.95 10.68 17.95
C GLU A 86 24.23 11.08 18.70
N ALA A 87 25.16 10.13 18.81
CA ALA A 87 26.42 10.34 19.53
C ALA A 87 27.33 11.43 18.92
N ASP A 88 27.10 11.80 17.66
CA ASP A 88 27.78 12.90 16.96
C ASP A 88 27.08 14.26 17.12
N GLY A 89 25.95 14.30 17.84
CA GLY A 89 25.14 15.50 18.05
C GLY A 89 24.11 15.78 16.96
N SER A 90 23.99 14.92 15.94
CA SER A 90 22.90 14.98 14.95
C SER A 90 21.60 14.44 15.54
N ARG A 91 20.45 14.74 14.89
CA ARG A 91 19.16 14.15 15.25
C ARG A 91 18.72 13.19 14.15
N ALA A 92 18.34 11.98 14.52
CA ALA A 92 17.78 11.00 13.60
C ALA A 92 16.35 10.65 14.01
N SER A 93 15.44 10.56 13.04
CA SER A 93 14.10 10.03 13.28
C SER A 93 14.15 8.50 13.37
N VAL A 94 13.58 7.93 14.42
CA VAL A 94 13.58 6.49 14.69
C VAL A 94 12.17 6.04 15.04
N LEU A 95 11.81 4.81 14.65
CA LEU A 95 10.57 4.17 15.09
C LEU A 95 10.73 3.61 16.51
N MET A 96 9.81 3.97 17.39
CA MET A 96 9.84 3.65 18.81
C MET A 96 8.65 2.79 19.23
N ASP A 97 8.91 1.94 20.22
CA ASP A 97 7.93 1.12 20.89
C ASP A 97 7.29 1.87 22.09
N ALA A 98 6.34 1.24 22.77
CA ALA A 98 5.61 1.86 23.88
C ALA A 98 6.45 2.07 25.15
N ASN A 99 7.69 1.60 25.18
CA ASN A 99 8.66 1.76 26.27
C ASN A 99 9.78 2.76 25.91
N ASP A 100 9.57 3.58 24.88
CA ASP A 100 10.54 4.57 24.38
C ASP A 100 11.88 3.95 23.93
N GLN A 101 11.84 2.69 23.46
CA GLN A 101 12.98 1.99 22.86
C GLN A 101 12.83 1.94 21.34
N SER A 102 13.95 1.84 20.61
CA SER A 102 13.91 1.57 19.18
C SER A 102 13.14 0.29 18.92
N ALA A 103 12.15 0.36 18.04
CA ALA A 103 11.26 -0.75 17.71
C ALA A 103 11.81 -1.66 16.59
N VAL A 104 12.86 -1.23 15.87
CA VAL A 104 13.36 -1.91 14.66
C VAL A 104 14.68 -2.61 14.96
N ALA A 105 14.79 -3.87 14.54
CA ALA A 105 15.98 -4.69 14.64
C ALA A 105 16.88 -4.52 13.39
N GLY A 106 18.09 -5.08 13.47
CA GLY A 106 19.09 -4.99 12.40
C GLY A 106 18.69 -5.58 11.05
N ASP A 107 17.69 -6.46 11.03
CA ASP A 107 17.15 -7.07 9.81
C ASP A 107 15.98 -6.28 9.21
N GLY A 108 15.76 -5.05 9.67
CA GLY A 108 14.74 -4.15 9.12
C GLY A 108 13.30 -4.52 9.48
N ARG A 109 13.11 -5.20 10.60
CA ARG A 109 11.80 -5.64 11.10
C ARG A 109 11.60 -5.27 12.56
N ILE A 110 10.37 -5.28 13.04
CA ILE A 110 10.06 -4.99 14.46
C ILE A 110 10.86 -5.95 15.36
N ARG A 111 11.53 -5.50 16.41
CA ARG A 111 12.25 -6.39 17.34
C ARG A 111 11.33 -7.42 17.99
N PHE A 112 11.85 -8.56 18.43
CA PHE A 112 11.03 -9.56 19.13
C PHE A 112 10.59 -9.12 20.52
N ASP A 113 11.39 -8.28 21.19
CA ASP A 113 11.15 -7.78 22.54
C ASP A 113 10.45 -6.41 22.56
N ALA A 114 10.06 -5.87 21.40
CA ALA A 114 9.31 -4.62 21.30
C ALA A 114 7.90 -4.79 21.90
N LEU A 115 7.43 -3.76 22.61
CA LEU A 115 6.02 -3.63 23.02
C LEU A 115 5.33 -2.60 22.13
N THR A 116 4.41 -3.02 21.27
CA THR A 116 3.69 -2.07 20.41
C THR A 116 2.51 -1.39 21.15
N PHE A 117 2.13 -0.19 20.73
CA PHE A 117 1.27 0.72 21.51
C PHE A 117 -0.16 0.21 21.77
N TRP A 118 -0.66 -0.75 20.99
CA TRP A 118 -1.99 -1.32 21.17
C TRP A 118 -2.00 -2.64 21.93
N THR A 119 -0.84 -3.09 22.40
CA THR A 119 -0.74 -4.34 23.14
C THR A 119 -1.01 -4.10 24.61
N ASN A 120 -1.94 -4.88 25.18
CA ASN A 120 -2.04 -5.08 26.60
C ASN A 120 -0.96 -6.09 27.04
N PRO A 121 0.07 -5.68 27.80
CA PRO A 121 1.17 -6.57 28.19
C PRO A 121 0.74 -7.67 29.18
N ALA A 122 -0.46 -7.58 29.76
CA ALA A 122 -1.06 -8.64 30.59
C ALA A 122 -2.02 -9.55 29.80
N GLY A 123 -2.11 -9.39 28.48
CA GLY A 123 -2.97 -10.20 27.62
C GLY A 123 -2.48 -11.65 27.53
N ARG A 124 -3.42 -12.59 27.48
CA ARG A 124 -3.13 -14.03 27.52
C ARG A 124 -2.20 -14.55 26.40
N ASP A 125 -2.17 -13.84 25.29
CA ASP A 125 -1.37 -14.13 24.09
C ASP A 125 0.07 -13.63 24.21
N VAL A 126 0.38 -12.76 25.18
CA VAL A 126 1.73 -12.20 25.38
C VAL A 126 2.37 -12.59 26.71
N ILE A 127 1.65 -13.27 27.62
CA ILE A 127 2.20 -13.71 28.92
C ILE A 127 3.07 -14.97 28.81
N GLU A 128 2.95 -15.75 27.73
CA GLU A 128 3.83 -16.90 27.52
C GLU A 128 5.21 -16.44 27.05
N GLN A 129 6.24 -16.96 27.70
CA GLN A 129 7.63 -16.76 27.33
C GLN A 129 8.21 -18.03 26.73
N ASP A 130 8.79 -17.89 25.55
CA ASP A 130 9.53 -18.92 24.82
C ASP A 130 10.60 -18.24 23.98
N LEU A 131 11.76 -18.06 24.59
CA LEU A 131 12.86 -17.32 23.97
C LEU A 131 13.41 -18.03 22.74
N ASP A 132 13.25 -19.35 22.62
CA ASP A 132 13.72 -20.10 21.44
C ASP A 132 12.91 -19.76 20.19
N ASN A 133 11.67 -19.29 20.37
CA ASN A 133 10.79 -18.81 19.31
C ASN A 133 10.62 -17.28 19.32
N GLY A 134 11.48 -16.55 20.04
CA GLY A 134 11.42 -15.09 20.12
C GLY A 134 10.17 -14.55 20.83
N LEU A 135 9.61 -15.31 21.77
CA LEU A 135 8.43 -14.93 22.56
C LEU A 135 8.87 -14.36 23.92
N PHE A 136 8.72 -13.05 24.09
CA PHE A 136 9.09 -12.33 25.31
C PHE A 136 7.85 -12.05 26.17
N PHE A 137 8.00 -12.14 27.50
CA PHE A 137 6.90 -11.88 28.44
C PHE A 137 6.38 -10.45 28.31
N GLY A 138 5.07 -10.30 28.09
CA GLY A 138 4.38 -9.03 27.97
C GLY A 138 4.76 -8.24 26.71
N LYS A 139 5.41 -8.87 25.73
CA LYS A 139 5.85 -8.26 24.48
C LYS A 139 5.23 -9.00 23.30
N ASP A 140 4.81 -8.24 22.31
CA ASP A 140 4.22 -8.79 21.10
C ASP A 140 5.20 -8.81 19.91
N GLY A 141 6.22 -7.95 19.92
CA GLY A 141 7.28 -7.92 18.92
C GLY A 141 6.78 -7.94 17.47
N ARG A 142 7.46 -8.69 16.59
CA ARG A 142 7.00 -8.93 15.20
C ARG A 142 5.97 -10.04 15.03
N HIS A 143 5.55 -10.72 16.10
CA HIS A 143 4.63 -11.85 16.00
C HIS A 143 3.24 -11.41 15.58
N THR A 144 2.73 -12.01 14.51
CA THR A 144 1.41 -11.65 13.93
C THR A 144 0.25 -12.12 14.81
N GLN A 145 0.45 -13.18 15.58
CA GLN A 145 -0.57 -13.77 16.44
C GLN A 145 -0.68 -13.11 17.82
N ARG A 146 0.20 -12.14 18.12
CA ARG A 146 0.30 -11.49 19.43
C ARG A 146 0.09 -9.99 19.35
N GLY A 147 -0.58 -9.42 20.35
CA GLY A 147 -0.73 -7.98 20.55
C GLY A 147 -1.43 -7.27 19.40
N GLY A 148 -1.16 -5.96 19.28
CA GLY A 148 -1.70 -5.12 18.19
C GLY A 148 -3.23 -5.16 18.09
N VAL A 149 -3.76 -4.95 16.88
CA VAL A 149 -5.21 -5.01 16.62
C VAL A 149 -5.78 -6.40 16.90
N ALA A 150 -5.06 -7.47 16.55
CA ALA A 150 -5.56 -8.84 16.73
C ALA A 150 -5.96 -9.13 18.17
N GLN A 151 -5.17 -8.66 19.15
CA GLN A 151 -5.47 -8.79 20.57
C GLN A 151 -6.68 -7.96 21.01
N GLN A 152 -6.90 -6.81 20.36
CA GLN A 152 -7.95 -5.83 20.69
C GLN A 152 -9.28 -6.08 19.97
N ILE A 153 -9.40 -7.18 19.22
CA ILE A 153 -10.70 -7.60 18.66
C ILE A 153 -11.65 -7.93 19.81
N PRO A 154 -12.87 -7.33 19.87
CA PRO A 154 -13.81 -7.58 20.95
C PRO A 154 -14.09 -9.07 21.16
N GLY A 155 -13.87 -9.53 22.38
CA GLY A 155 -14.05 -10.93 22.76
C GLY A 155 -12.80 -11.80 22.71
N TYR A 156 -11.70 -11.33 22.11
CA TYR A 156 -10.47 -12.12 22.00
C TYR A 156 -9.92 -12.46 23.39
N LEU A 157 -9.53 -11.45 24.18
CA LEU A 157 -8.97 -11.65 25.52
C LEU A 157 -9.92 -12.38 26.48
N THR A 158 -11.24 -12.21 26.30
CA THR A 158 -12.27 -12.84 27.14
C THR A 158 -12.75 -14.21 26.65
N SER A 159 -12.23 -14.73 25.53
CA SER A 159 -12.75 -15.95 24.86
C SER A 159 -14.25 -15.90 24.55
N ASN A 160 -14.79 -14.73 24.25
CA ASN A 160 -16.22 -14.58 23.97
C ASN A 160 -16.48 -13.48 22.93
N PRO A 161 -16.44 -13.80 21.62
CA PRO A 161 -16.77 -12.84 20.56
C PRO A 161 -18.27 -12.46 20.50
N GLY A 162 -19.13 -13.20 21.21
CA GLY A 162 -20.58 -13.11 21.13
C GLY A 162 -21.15 -13.70 19.83
N LEU A 163 -22.37 -14.21 19.88
CA LEU A 163 -23.06 -14.80 18.70
C LEU A 163 -23.76 -13.75 17.83
N THR A 164 -24.14 -12.62 18.41
CA THR A 164 -24.89 -11.56 17.72
C THR A 164 -24.32 -10.20 18.07
N ASN A 165 -24.50 -9.22 17.18
CA ASN A 165 -24.07 -7.84 17.42
C ASN A 165 -24.80 -7.20 18.62
N ALA A 166 -26.01 -7.66 18.93
CA ALA A 166 -26.80 -7.18 20.06
C ALA A 166 -26.28 -7.67 21.43
N ALA A 167 -25.39 -8.67 21.46
CA ALA A 167 -24.81 -9.15 22.71
C ALA A 167 -23.81 -8.12 23.29
N SER A 168 -23.88 -7.90 24.60
CA SER A 168 -23.01 -6.93 25.28
C SER A 168 -21.54 -7.29 25.11
N GLY A 169 -20.73 -6.35 24.64
CA GLY A 169 -19.30 -6.54 24.41
C GLY A 169 -18.95 -7.41 23.20
N ALA A 170 -19.94 -7.84 22.41
CA ALA A 170 -19.72 -8.65 21.23
C ALA A 170 -19.04 -7.86 20.11
N ARG A 171 -18.31 -8.60 19.27
CA ARG A 171 -17.75 -8.10 18.02
C ARG A 171 -18.87 -7.57 17.10
N GLN A 172 -18.66 -6.42 16.46
CA GLN A 172 -19.68 -5.82 15.59
C GLN A 172 -19.39 -6.15 14.13
N LEU A 173 -20.13 -7.11 13.57
CA LEU A 173 -19.91 -7.60 12.21
C LEU A 173 -21.07 -7.28 11.29
N PHE A 174 -20.79 -6.89 10.06
CA PHE A 174 -21.79 -6.48 9.08
C PHE A 174 -21.59 -7.16 7.72
N TYR A 175 -22.68 -7.26 6.96
CA TYR A 175 -22.67 -7.64 5.55
C TYR A 175 -23.68 -6.79 4.77
N ALA A 176 -23.60 -6.82 3.43
CA ALA A 176 -24.51 -6.09 2.57
C ALA A 176 -25.84 -6.84 2.40
N SER A 177 -26.94 -6.16 2.71
CA SER A 177 -28.31 -6.63 2.47
C SER A 177 -29.06 -5.60 1.64
N GLY A 178 -29.07 -5.80 0.32
CA GLY A 178 -29.58 -4.81 -0.62
C GLY A 178 -28.72 -3.53 -0.58
N SER A 179 -29.36 -2.40 -0.29
CA SER A 179 -28.70 -1.08 -0.18
C SER A 179 -28.32 -0.69 1.25
N ALA A 180 -28.35 -1.63 2.21
CA ALA A 180 -28.05 -1.37 3.62
C ALA A 180 -27.06 -2.38 4.18
N LEU A 181 -26.50 -2.07 5.35
CA LEU A 181 -25.75 -3.04 6.17
C LEU A 181 -26.70 -3.75 7.13
N ALA A 182 -26.50 -5.06 7.28
CA ALA A 182 -27.17 -5.90 8.26
C ALA A 182 -26.15 -6.59 9.16
N ALA A 183 -26.55 -6.94 10.38
CA ALA A 183 -25.69 -7.64 11.33
C ALA A 183 -25.37 -9.07 10.85
N LEU A 184 -24.08 -9.41 10.80
CA LEU A 184 -23.58 -10.75 10.48
C LEU A 184 -23.68 -11.65 11.74
N ASP A 185 -24.90 -11.87 12.18
CA ASP A 185 -25.21 -12.65 13.37
C ASP A 185 -25.10 -14.15 13.09
N ALA A 186 -24.47 -14.90 14.00
CA ALA A 186 -24.35 -16.35 13.92
C ALA A 186 -25.64 -17.06 14.37
N THR A 187 -26.71 -16.87 13.60
CA THR A 187 -28.03 -17.47 13.84
C THR A 187 -28.49 -18.27 12.63
N ALA A 188 -29.33 -19.28 12.84
CA ALA A 188 -29.92 -20.07 11.76
C ALA A 188 -30.66 -19.22 10.69
N ALA A 189 -31.23 -18.07 11.07
CA ALA A 189 -31.94 -17.19 10.13
C ALA A 189 -30.98 -16.48 9.16
N VAL A 190 -29.91 -15.89 9.67
CA VAL A 190 -28.86 -15.26 8.85
C VAL A 190 -28.11 -16.33 8.05
N ALA A 191 -27.81 -17.47 8.67
CA ALA A 191 -27.21 -18.62 8.01
C ALA A 191 -28.02 -19.11 6.81
N GLY A 192 -29.36 -19.18 6.94
CA GLY A 192 -30.25 -19.56 5.84
C GLY A 192 -30.22 -18.56 4.68
N THR A 193 -30.06 -17.27 4.97
CA THR A 193 -29.96 -16.21 3.96
C THR A 193 -28.62 -16.24 3.21
N LEU A 194 -27.53 -16.55 3.93
CA LEU A 194 -26.16 -16.48 3.39
C LEU A 194 -25.60 -17.84 2.94
N GLN A 195 -26.35 -18.93 3.10
CA GLN A 195 -25.89 -20.29 2.85
C GLN A 195 -25.20 -20.44 1.48
N SER A 196 -25.81 -19.93 0.41
CA SER A 196 -25.25 -20.03 -0.94
C SER A 196 -23.99 -19.17 -1.13
N ARG A 197 -23.96 -17.97 -0.52
CA ARG A 197 -22.80 -17.06 -0.59
C ARG A 197 -21.58 -17.65 0.13
N MET A 198 -21.82 -18.39 1.21
CA MET A 198 -20.79 -19.09 1.98
C MET A 198 -20.36 -20.43 1.38
N GLY A 199 -21.00 -20.90 0.31
CA GLY A 199 -20.73 -22.22 -0.26
C GLY A 199 -21.03 -23.38 0.69
N ALA A 200 -21.97 -23.18 1.63
CA ALA A 200 -22.33 -24.17 2.64
C ALA A 200 -23.38 -25.18 2.11
N ALA A 201 -23.20 -26.46 2.44
CA ALA A 201 -24.11 -27.53 2.06
C ALA A 201 -25.43 -27.52 2.86
N SER A 202 -25.46 -26.87 4.02
CA SER A 202 -26.64 -26.74 4.87
C SER A 202 -26.64 -25.45 5.69
N VAL A 203 -27.81 -25.06 6.20
CA VAL A 203 -27.96 -23.93 7.13
C VAL A 203 -27.11 -24.13 8.39
N ALA A 204 -27.00 -25.36 8.91
CA ALA A 204 -26.17 -25.66 10.08
C ALA A 204 -24.67 -25.46 9.79
N GLU A 205 -24.20 -25.81 8.59
CA GLU A 205 -22.82 -25.52 8.18
C GLU A 205 -22.62 -24.01 8.02
N ALA A 206 -23.57 -23.29 7.41
CA ALA A 206 -23.49 -21.84 7.30
C ALA A 206 -23.47 -21.14 8.67
N GLU A 207 -24.25 -21.62 9.66
CA GLU A 207 -24.19 -21.10 11.02
C GLU A 207 -22.82 -21.36 11.66
N ALA A 208 -22.25 -22.56 11.44
CA ALA A 208 -20.91 -22.88 11.92
C ALA A 208 -19.83 -21.97 11.28
N LEU A 209 -19.96 -21.64 9.99
CA LEU A 209 -19.09 -20.68 9.29
C LEU A 209 -19.27 -19.24 9.79
N LEU A 210 -20.49 -18.82 10.12
CA LEU A 210 -20.75 -17.53 10.77
C LEU A 210 -20.09 -17.47 12.16
N ARG A 211 -20.16 -18.55 12.92
CA ARG A 211 -19.42 -18.67 14.20
C ARG A 211 -17.92 -18.58 13.99
N TYR A 212 -17.38 -19.28 12.98
CA TYR A 212 -15.97 -19.19 12.61
C TYR A 212 -15.54 -17.74 12.32
N ALA A 213 -16.30 -17.07 11.45
CA ALA A 213 -16.06 -15.67 11.07
C ALA A 213 -16.07 -14.72 12.28
N ARG A 214 -16.87 -15.01 13.31
CA ARG A 214 -16.92 -14.24 14.57
C ARG A 214 -15.73 -14.48 15.50
N GLY A 215 -15.04 -15.61 15.42
CA GLY A 215 -13.90 -15.95 16.30
C GLY A 215 -14.03 -17.30 17.03
N PHE A 216 -15.11 -18.05 16.80
CA PHE A 216 -15.19 -19.45 17.25
C PHE A 216 -14.36 -20.36 16.34
N ASP A 217 -14.14 -21.61 16.74
CA ASP A 217 -13.50 -22.63 15.90
C ASP A 217 -14.38 -23.05 14.71
N GLY A 218 -15.70 -22.86 14.81
CA GLY A 218 -16.67 -23.20 13.78
C GLY A 218 -16.80 -24.69 13.50
N ALA A 219 -16.37 -25.57 14.42
CA ALA A 219 -16.46 -27.02 14.22
C ALA A 219 -17.91 -27.52 14.09
N SER A 220 -18.85 -26.81 14.72
CA SER A 220 -20.29 -27.03 14.59
C SER A 220 -21.08 -25.77 14.96
N ALA A 221 -22.38 -25.75 14.63
CA ALA A 221 -23.31 -24.70 15.05
C ALA A 221 -23.55 -24.66 16.58
N THR A 222 -23.00 -25.61 17.36
CA THR A 222 -23.11 -25.63 18.83
C THR A 222 -21.77 -25.44 19.53
N SER A 223 -20.66 -25.34 18.78
CA SER A 223 -19.35 -25.10 19.38
C SER A 223 -19.28 -23.71 20.03
N ALA A 224 -18.65 -23.67 21.21
CA ALA A 224 -18.30 -22.46 21.93
C ALA A 224 -16.77 -22.30 22.08
N VAL A 225 -15.98 -23.19 21.46
CA VAL A 225 -14.52 -23.10 21.45
C VAL A 225 -14.13 -21.92 20.57
N VAL A 226 -13.18 -21.11 21.03
CA VAL A 226 -12.60 -20.00 20.27
C VAL A 226 -11.28 -20.41 19.65
N ARG A 227 -10.98 -19.84 18.47
CA ARG A 227 -9.68 -20.06 17.80
C ARG A 227 -8.59 -19.19 18.42
N ASP A 228 -7.31 -19.53 18.19
CA ASP A 228 -6.18 -18.75 18.69
C ASP A 228 -5.79 -17.59 17.77
N VAL A 229 -5.95 -17.77 16.45
CA VAL A 229 -5.70 -16.71 15.46
C VAL A 229 -7.04 -16.11 15.07
N TRP A 230 -7.25 -14.80 15.27
CA TRP A 230 -8.53 -14.10 14.99
C TRP A 230 -8.51 -13.21 13.75
N MET A 231 -7.32 -12.78 13.33
CA MET A 231 -7.11 -11.88 12.21
C MET A 231 -6.28 -12.57 11.13
N GLY A 232 -6.79 -12.54 9.90
CA GLY A 232 -6.04 -12.94 8.71
C GLY A 232 -5.07 -11.86 8.26
N ASP A 233 -4.25 -12.19 7.28
CA ASP A 233 -3.21 -11.34 6.71
C ASP A 233 -3.76 -10.09 5.99
N PRO A 234 -3.32 -8.88 6.38
CA PRO A 234 -3.46 -7.65 5.59
C PRO A 234 -2.33 -7.56 4.55
N MET A 235 -2.36 -8.43 3.53
CA MET A 235 -1.22 -8.64 2.64
C MET A 235 -0.94 -7.44 1.71
N HIS A 236 -1.95 -6.86 1.07
CA HIS A 236 -1.81 -5.67 0.23
C HIS A 236 -2.63 -4.47 0.73
N SER A 237 -3.58 -4.70 1.64
CA SER A 237 -4.38 -3.61 2.19
C SER A 237 -3.54 -2.80 3.16
N ARG A 238 -3.17 -1.60 2.73
CA ARG A 238 -2.47 -0.64 3.58
C ARG A 238 -3.44 -0.07 4.63
N PRO A 239 -3.04 0.05 5.91
CA PRO A 239 -3.86 0.75 6.89
C PRO A 239 -4.06 2.20 6.47
N LEU A 240 -5.31 2.66 6.43
CA LEU A 240 -5.67 4.04 6.12
C LEU A 240 -6.16 4.73 7.39
N PRO A 241 -5.34 5.56 8.03
CA PRO A 241 -5.80 6.37 9.13
C PRO A 241 -6.64 7.56 8.64
N ILE A 242 -7.79 7.77 9.25
CA ILE A 242 -8.76 8.82 8.97
C ILE A 242 -8.95 9.62 10.25
N ASN A 243 -8.74 10.93 10.16
CA ASN A 243 -8.77 11.83 11.30
C ASN A 243 -10.10 12.62 11.32
N TYR A 244 -10.87 12.45 12.38
CA TYR A 244 -12.16 13.11 12.60
C TYR A 244 -12.05 14.31 13.58
N GLY A 245 -10.83 14.80 13.85
CA GLY A 245 -10.59 15.97 14.68
C GLY A 245 -11.11 15.83 16.11
N GLN A 246 -11.64 16.92 16.66
CA GLN A 246 -12.18 17.03 18.03
C GLN A 246 -13.63 16.52 18.12
N ARG A 247 -13.88 15.32 17.60
CA ARG A 247 -15.22 14.72 17.62
C ARG A 247 -15.65 14.40 19.05
N GLY A 248 -16.78 14.91 19.53
CA GLY A 248 -17.32 14.53 20.84
C GLY A 248 -16.37 14.89 21.99
N ALA A 249 -15.80 13.89 22.68
CA ALA A 249 -14.90 14.09 23.82
C ALA A 249 -13.41 14.11 23.45
N TYR A 250 -13.07 13.99 22.16
CA TYR A 250 -11.70 14.16 21.66
C TYR A 250 -11.28 15.64 21.67
N THR A 251 -9.98 15.88 21.75
CA THR A 251 -9.38 17.23 21.85
C THR A 251 -8.31 17.42 20.78
N GLU A 252 -7.73 18.61 20.68
CA GLU A 252 -6.59 18.86 19.78
C GLU A 252 -5.39 17.94 20.09
N ALA A 253 -5.10 17.72 21.38
CA ALA A 253 -4.01 16.85 21.84
C ALA A 253 -4.31 15.35 21.69
N ASN A 254 -5.58 14.97 21.57
CA ASN A 254 -6.03 13.60 21.35
C ASN A 254 -7.15 13.62 20.31
N GLN A 255 -6.77 13.63 19.03
CA GLN A 255 -7.74 13.66 17.93
C GLN A 255 -8.37 12.28 17.70
N ALA A 256 -9.60 12.30 17.18
CA ALA A 256 -10.36 11.11 16.82
C ALA A 256 -9.81 10.43 15.56
N ILE A 257 -8.75 9.63 15.69
CA ILE A 257 -8.15 8.88 14.56
C ILE A 257 -8.69 7.45 14.52
N TYR A 258 -9.15 7.03 13.34
CA TYR A 258 -9.61 5.66 13.07
C TYR A 258 -8.87 5.07 11.88
N ILE A 259 -8.55 3.79 11.92
CA ILE A 259 -7.74 3.11 10.91
C ILE A 259 -8.61 2.12 10.16
N ALA A 260 -8.73 2.29 8.85
CA ALA A 260 -9.50 1.44 7.95
C ALA A 260 -8.59 0.52 7.13
N PHE A 261 -8.88 -0.78 7.08
CA PHE A 261 -8.11 -1.75 6.27
C PHE A 261 -8.86 -3.06 6.04
N GLY A 262 -8.51 -3.77 4.97
CA GLY A 262 -8.93 -5.14 4.70
C GLY A 262 -7.95 -6.22 5.20
N SER A 263 -8.47 -7.42 5.39
CA SER A 263 -7.68 -8.63 5.62
C SER A 263 -8.23 -9.84 4.85
N ASN A 264 -7.35 -10.81 4.54
CA ASN A 264 -7.70 -12.00 3.76
C ASN A 264 -8.54 -13.04 4.53
N ASP A 265 -8.84 -12.80 5.81
CA ASP A 265 -9.93 -13.50 6.49
C ASP A 265 -11.33 -12.99 6.11
N GLY A 266 -11.40 -12.08 5.13
CA GLY A 266 -12.64 -11.69 4.44
C GLY A 266 -13.30 -10.43 5.00
N PHE A 267 -12.61 -9.66 5.83
CA PHE A 267 -13.17 -8.49 6.48
C PHE A 267 -12.47 -7.19 6.07
N PHE A 268 -13.27 -6.16 5.80
CA PHE A 268 -12.87 -4.76 5.89
C PHE A 268 -13.17 -4.24 7.30
N ARG A 269 -12.23 -3.57 7.96
CA ARG A 269 -12.29 -3.25 9.39
C ARG A 269 -12.10 -1.75 9.61
N MET A 270 -12.67 -1.27 10.71
CA MET A 270 -12.35 0.03 11.28
C MET A 270 -11.87 -0.16 12.71
N VAL A 271 -10.74 0.47 13.03
CA VAL A 271 -10.07 0.38 14.33
C VAL A 271 -9.93 1.76 14.95
N ARG A 272 -10.16 1.89 16.26
CA ARG A 272 -9.96 3.14 16.98
C ARG A 272 -8.50 3.28 17.42
N ASN A 273 -7.87 4.43 17.18
CA ASN A 273 -6.48 4.69 17.60
C ASN A 273 -6.35 4.83 19.12
N THR A 274 -7.14 5.76 19.70
CA THR A 274 -7.13 6.14 21.12
C THR A 274 -8.56 6.32 21.63
N GLN A 275 -8.77 6.15 22.92
CA GLN A 275 -10.07 6.38 23.56
C GLN A 275 -10.43 7.88 23.57
N PRO A 276 -11.73 8.23 23.55
CA PRO A 276 -12.18 9.61 23.72
C PRO A 276 -11.76 10.18 25.08
N GLY A 277 -11.25 11.42 25.10
CA GLY A 277 -10.81 12.11 26.30
C GLY A 277 -9.64 13.06 26.02
N ALA A 278 -9.26 13.88 27.00
CA ALA A 278 -8.19 14.86 26.84
C ALA A 278 -6.79 14.23 26.79
N THR A 279 -6.57 13.14 27.52
CA THR A 279 -5.30 12.41 27.55
C THR A 279 -5.37 11.22 26.59
N PRO A 280 -4.41 11.09 25.64
CA PRO A 280 -4.35 9.93 24.77
C PRO A 280 -4.19 8.63 25.58
N VAL A 281 -5.22 7.78 25.54
CA VAL A 281 -5.17 6.40 26.04
C VAL A 281 -5.25 5.48 24.82
N GLN A 282 -4.24 4.64 24.63
CA GLN A 282 -4.18 3.72 23.49
C GLN A 282 -5.37 2.75 23.52
N ASP A 283 -5.98 2.47 22.37
CA ASP A 283 -7.15 1.57 22.27
C ASP A 283 -6.85 0.40 21.33
N GLY A 284 -6.65 0.66 20.03
CA GLY A 284 -6.41 -0.39 19.02
C GLY A 284 -7.62 -1.29 18.76
N ARG A 285 -8.76 -0.99 19.35
CA ARG A 285 -9.99 -1.77 19.28
C ARG A 285 -10.64 -1.74 17.90
N GLU A 286 -10.96 -2.92 17.36
CA GLU A 286 -11.88 -3.05 16.22
C GLU A 286 -13.29 -2.58 16.63
N VAL A 287 -13.76 -1.47 16.05
CA VAL A 287 -15.10 -0.92 16.33
C VAL A 287 -16.18 -1.62 15.52
N TRP A 288 -15.85 -2.04 14.29
CA TRP A 288 -16.68 -2.90 13.45
C TRP A 288 -15.85 -3.54 12.34
N ALA A 289 -16.41 -4.59 11.74
CA ALA A 289 -15.90 -5.19 10.51
C ALA A 289 -17.04 -5.56 9.55
N PHE A 290 -16.78 -5.46 8.25
CA PHE A 290 -17.70 -5.70 7.15
C PHE A 290 -17.17 -6.84 6.27
N MET A 291 -18.02 -7.82 5.96
CA MET A 291 -17.70 -8.92 5.03
C MET A 291 -18.42 -8.69 3.69
N PRO A 292 -17.68 -8.41 2.60
CA PRO A 292 -18.23 -8.37 1.25
C PRO A 292 -18.82 -9.72 0.80
N ASP A 293 -19.75 -9.69 -0.15
CA ASP A 293 -20.44 -10.89 -0.62
C ASP A 293 -19.49 -11.83 -1.38
N GLU A 294 -18.54 -11.27 -2.12
CA GLU A 294 -17.60 -12.00 -3.00
C GLU A 294 -16.67 -12.93 -2.23
N VAL A 295 -16.37 -12.58 -0.98
CA VAL A 295 -15.37 -13.27 -0.15
C VAL A 295 -15.99 -14.23 0.85
N MET A 296 -17.33 -14.28 0.98
CA MET A 296 -17.99 -15.15 1.97
C MET A 296 -17.66 -16.64 1.77
N GLY A 297 -17.46 -17.08 0.52
CA GLY A 297 -17.13 -18.47 0.19
C GLY A 297 -15.78 -18.95 0.73
N ILE A 298 -14.86 -18.04 1.08
CA ILE A 298 -13.53 -18.43 1.57
C ILE A 298 -13.57 -18.94 3.01
N GLN A 299 -14.62 -18.60 3.79
CA GLN A 299 -14.70 -18.94 5.22
C GLN A 299 -14.59 -20.44 5.46
N LYS A 300 -15.14 -21.25 4.55
CA LYS A 300 -15.02 -22.70 4.61
C LYS A 300 -13.58 -23.17 4.45
N ARG A 301 -12.86 -22.63 3.47
CA ARG A 301 -11.45 -22.96 3.23
C ARG A 301 -10.55 -22.56 4.40
N LEU A 302 -10.80 -21.38 4.98
CA LEU A 302 -10.05 -20.87 6.13
C LEU A 302 -10.32 -21.70 7.40
N ARG A 303 -11.57 -22.12 7.62
CA ARG A 303 -11.94 -22.98 8.76
C ARG A 303 -11.32 -24.37 8.64
N ASP A 304 -11.48 -25.00 7.48
CA ASP A 304 -11.03 -26.37 7.25
C ASP A 304 -9.49 -26.44 7.23
N ASP A 305 -8.84 -25.35 6.81
CA ASP A 305 -7.40 -25.11 6.83
C ASP A 305 -6.54 -26.26 6.25
N ASN A 306 -7.10 -26.95 5.26
CA ASN A 306 -6.44 -28.07 4.61
C ASN A 306 -5.87 -27.64 3.26
N ALA A 307 -4.63 -28.05 2.98
CA ALA A 307 -4.00 -27.86 1.68
C ALA A 307 -4.65 -28.77 0.63
N ASP A 308 -5.54 -28.21 -0.18
CA ASP A 308 -6.07 -28.86 -1.37
C ASP A 308 -5.12 -28.58 -2.54
N ALA A 309 -4.47 -29.63 -3.06
CA ALA A 309 -3.52 -29.52 -4.17
C ALA A 309 -4.17 -29.04 -5.48
N THR A 310 -5.50 -29.01 -5.57
CA THR A 310 -6.24 -28.52 -6.74
C THR A 310 -6.54 -27.03 -6.70
N LEU A 311 -6.32 -26.36 -5.56
CA LEU A 311 -6.60 -24.94 -5.36
C LEU A 311 -5.30 -24.19 -5.04
N PRO A 312 -5.22 -22.87 -5.35
CA PRO A 312 -4.18 -22.02 -4.79
C PRO A 312 -4.19 -22.14 -3.27
N LEU A 313 -3.01 -22.35 -2.65
CA LEU A 313 -2.89 -22.66 -1.23
C LEU A 313 -3.67 -21.66 -0.36
N HIS A 314 -3.44 -20.37 -0.57
CA HIS A 314 -4.04 -19.29 0.20
C HIS A 314 -5.25 -18.66 -0.53
N PRO A 315 -6.44 -18.57 0.10
CA PRO A 315 -7.57 -17.81 -0.43
C PRO A 315 -7.40 -16.31 -0.19
N TYR A 316 -7.87 -15.49 -1.12
CA TYR A 316 -7.85 -14.03 -0.99
C TYR A 316 -9.21 -13.50 -0.52
N GLY A 317 -9.18 -12.58 0.44
CA GLY A 317 -10.34 -11.90 1.01
C GLY A 317 -10.37 -10.42 0.62
N VAL A 318 -10.47 -9.52 1.60
CA VAL A 318 -10.44 -8.07 1.35
C VAL A 318 -8.99 -7.60 1.37
N ASP A 319 -8.42 -7.36 0.20
CA ASP A 319 -6.99 -7.13 0.06
C ASP A 319 -6.66 -5.77 -0.57
N GLY A 320 -7.64 -5.05 -1.10
CA GLY A 320 -7.42 -3.73 -1.73
C GLY A 320 -7.07 -2.65 -0.72
N ALA A 321 -6.10 -1.80 -1.06
CA ALA A 321 -5.83 -0.59 -0.29
C ALA A 321 -7.05 0.34 -0.34
N PRO A 322 -7.55 0.84 0.82
CA PRO A 322 -8.68 1.75 0.85
C PRO A 322 -8.28 3.20 0.58
N SER A 323 -9.28 4.01 0.23
CA SER A 323 -9.19 5.47 0.14
C SER A 323 -10.39 6.11 0.83
N SER A 324 -10.32 7.39 1.15
CA SER A 324 -11.38 8.12 1.85
C SER A 324 -11.65 9.50 1.25
N LEU A 325 -12.89 9.95 1.41
CA LEU A 325 -13.34 11.31 1.07
C LEU A 325 -13.94 11.93 2.32
N LEU A 326 -13.42 13.09 2.72
CA LEU A 326 -13.94 13.93 3.79
C LEU A 326 -14.52 15.21 3.18
N LEU A 327 -15.78 15.50 3.48
CA LEU A 327 -16.46 16.71 3.01
C LEU A 327 -16.87 17.58 4.19
N ASP A 328 -16.80 18.89 3.95
CA ASP A 328 -17.18 19.96 4.87
C ASP A 328 -16.52 19.77 6.23
N VAL A 329 -15.17 19.74 6.23
CA VAL A 329 -14.39 19.63 7.45
C VAL A 329 -14.37 20.97 8.15
N ASP A 330 -14.97 21.02 9.33
CA ASP A 330 -14.97 22.20 10.18
C ASP A 330 -13.52 22.64 10.45
N PRO A 331 -13.11 23.84 10.03
CA PRO A 331 -11.72 24.30 10.18
C PRO A 331 -11.32 24.51 11.65
N ALA A 332 -12.28 24.73 12.56
CA ALA A 332 -12.00 24.94 13.98
C ALA A 332 -11.83 23.62 14.73
N THR A 333 -12.59 22.58 14.37
CA THR A 333 -12.60 21.31 15.10
C THR A 333 -11.94 20.15 14.35
N GLY A 334 -11.73 20.27 13.04
CA GLY A 334 -11.26 19.19 12.17
C GLY A 334 -12.28 18.08 11.96
N VAL A 335 -13.54 18.29 12.33
CA VAL A 335 -14.61 17.28 12.22
C VAL A 335 -15.23 17.34 10.82
N PRO A 336 -15.23 16.24 10.03
CA PRO A 336 -15.95 16.18 8.76
C PRO A 336 -17.47 16.09 8.97
N ALA A 337 -18.25 16.81 8.16
CA ALA A 337 -19.69 16.61 8.11
C ALA A 337 -20.04 15.28 7.41
N GLN A 338 -19.30 14.92 6.35
CA GLN A 338 -19.43 13.65 5.67
C GLN A 338 -18.09 12.95 5.47
N ALA A 339 -18.06 11.63 5.70
CA ALA A 339 -16.90 10.80 5.45
C ALA A 339 -17.32 9.50 4.72
N LEU A 340 -16.65 9.20 3.62
CA LEU A 340 -16.80 7.95 2.86
C LEU A 340 -15.46 7.22 2.80
N VAL A 341 -15.51 5.89 2.78
CA VAL A 341 -14.36 5.01 2.53
C VAL A 341 -14.66 4.09 1.37
N PHE A 342 -13.70 3.98 0.45
CA PHE A 342 -13.76 3.20 -0.77
C PHE A 342 -12.70 2.11 -0.75
N PHE A 343 -13.05 0.89 -1.17
CA PHE A 343 -12.06 -0.19 -1.27
C PHE A 343 -12.45 -1.22 -2.33
N GLY A 344 -11.43 -1.84 -2.91
CA GLY A 344 -11.53 -3.01 -3.78
C GLY A 344 -11.13 -4.30 -3.05
N LEU A 345 -11.16 -5.41 -3.76
CA LEU A 345 -10.91 -6.74 -3.22
C LEU A 345 -9.64 -7.40 -3.79
N ARG A 346 -8.98 -6.79 -4.78
CA ARG A 346 -7.89 -7.39 -5.56
C ARG A 346 -8.30 -8.79 -6.04
N ARG A 347 -7.54 -9.84 -5.67
CA ARG A 347 -7.84 -11.24 -6.02
C ARG A 347 -9.08 -11.79 -5.33
N GLY A 348 -9.58 -11.14 -4.28
CA GLY A 348 -10.79 -11.56 -3.58
C GLY A 348 -12.08 -11.36 -4.36
N GLY A 349 -12.10 -10.48 -5.38
CA GLY A 349 -13.31 -10.31 -6.19
C GLY A 349 -13.35 -9.11 -7.15
N ARG A 350 -14.44 -9.09 -7.92
CA ARG A 350 -14.72 -8.10 -8.97
C ARG A 350 -15.76 -7.08 -8.51
N ALA A 351 -15.43 -6.36 -7.43
CA ALA A 351 -16.30 -5.35 -6.86
C ALA A 351 -15.52 -4.25 -6.11
N TYR A 352 -16.09 -3.05 -6.14
CA TYR A 352 -15.73 -1.92 -5.29
C TYR A 352 -16.90 -1.61 -4.36
N TYR A 353 -16.56 -1.24 -3.13
CA TYR A 353 -17.52 -0.84 -2.10
C TYR A 353 -17.24 0.59 -1.65
N ALA A 354 -18.31 1.32 -1.33
CA ALA A 354 -18.25 2.55 -0.56
C ALA A 354 -19.06 2.41 0.71
N LEU A 355 -18.43 2.70 1.85
CA LEU A 355 -19.08 2.78 3.15
C LEU A 355 -19.14 4.23 3.60
N ASN A 356 -20.31 4.65 4.07
CA ASN A 356 -20.43 5.91 4.79
C ASN A 356 -19.99 5.68 6.24
N VAL A 357 -18.94 6.42 6.61
CA VAL A 357 -18.27 6.39 7.90
C VAL A 357 -18.29 7.78 8.55
N SER A 358 -19.22 8.67 8.14
CA SER A 358 -19.45 9.96 8.82
C SER A 358 -19.64 9.77 10.33
N ASN A 359 -20.16 8.62 10.75
CA ASN A 359 -19.93 8.09 12.08
C ASN A 359 -18.96 6.89 12.02
N PRO A 360 -17.70 7.03 12.50
CA PRO A 360 -16.71 5.98 12.40
C PRO A 360 -17.04 4.74 13.23
N GLU A 361 -18.00 4.81 14.17
CA GLU A 361 -18.44 3.68 14.98
C GLU A 361 -19.72 3.00 14.48
N ALA A 362 -20.43 3.61 13.52
CA ALA A 362 -21.71 3.12 13.01
C ALA A 362 -21.77 3.28 11.47
N PRO A 363 -21.16 2.35 10.72
CA PRO A 363 -21.06 2.45 9.27
C PRO A 363 -22.41 2.19 8.61
N THR A 364 -22.59 2.73 7.41
CA THR A 364 -23.69 2.36 6.50
C THR A 364 -23.15 2.11 5.10
N LEU A 365 -23.88 1.35 4.29
CA LEU A 365 -23.51 1.10 2.89
C LEU A 365 -23.88 2.34 2.08
N ALA A 366 -22.91 2.96 1.40
CA ALA A 366 -23.21 4.03 0.46
C ALA A 366 -23.57 3.43 -0.91
N TRP A 367 -22.69 2.63 -1.48
CA TRP A 367 -22.94 1.92 -2.74
C TRP A 367 -22.00 0.72 -2.93
N ARG A 368 -22.36 -0.15 -3.88
CA ARG A 368 -21.55 -1.28 -4.36
C ARG A 368 -21.56 -1.30 -5.88
N ILE A 369 -20.37 -1.37 -6.48
CA ILE A 369 -20.17 -1.55 -7.92
C ILE A 369 -19.54 -2.93 -8.13
N SER A 370 -20.06 -3.70 -9.08
CA SER A 370 -19.50 -5.01 -9.44
C SER A 370 -19.56 -5.20 -10.95
N HIS A 371 -18.93 -6.26 -11.46
CA HIS A 371 -18.96 -6.59 -12.89
C HIS A 371 -20.38 -6.84 -13.45
N THR A 372 -21.38 -7.07 -12.59
CA THR A 372 -22.79 -7.18 -12.97
C THR A 372 -23.57 -5.88 -12.88
N THR A 373 -22.96 -4.80 -12.36
CA THR A 373 -23.56 -3.47 -12.34
C THR A 373 -23.59 -2.93 -13.78
N PRO A 374 -24.72 -2.37 -14.26
CA PRO A 374 -24.80 -1.81 -15.61
C PRO A 374 -23.69 -0.79 -15.87
N GLY A 375 -22.98 -0.93 -16.99
CA GLY A 375 -21.84 -0.07 -17.36
C GLY A 375 -20.47 -0.54 -16.84
N PHE A 376 -20.39 -1.66 -16.10
CA PHE A 376 -19.13 -2.15 -15.51
C PHE A 376 -18.75 -3.57 -15.96
N SER A 377 -19.20 -4.01 -17.14
CA SER A 377 -18.95 -5.38 -17.62
C SER A 377 -17.48 -5.73 -17.85
N ARG A 378 -16.61 -4.71 -18.03
CA ARG A 378 -15.15 -4.90 -18.14
C ARG A 378 -14.46 -5.02 -16.79
N LEU A 379 -15.16 -4.86 -15.66
CA LEU A 379 -14.56 -4.93 -14.34
C LEU A 379 -14.03 -6.35 -14.06
N GLY A 380 -12.72 -6.48 -13.98
CA GLY A 380 -11.97 -7.66 -13.55
C GLY A 380 -11.73 -7.65 -12.05
N LEU A 381 -10.64 -8.29 -11.62
CA LEU A 381 -10.22 -8.31 -10.22
C LEU A 381 -9.73 -6.91 -9.81
N THR A 382 -10.28 -6.36 -8.74
CA THR A 382 -10.17 -4.93 -8.39
C THR A 382 -8.84 -4.59 -7.70
N PHE A 383 -7.75 -4.61 -8.47
CA PHE A 383 -6.38 -4.41 -7.98
C PHE A 383 -6.07 -2.94 -7.65
N SER A 384 -6.61 -2.02 -8.45
CA SER A 384 -6.41 -0.57 -8.32
C SER A 384 -7.06 -0.03 -7.05
N GLN A 385 -6.27 0.67 -6.24
CA GLN A 385 -6.73 1.56 -5.19
C GLN A 385 -7.57 2.69 -5.80
N PRO A 386 -8.81 2.90 -5.33
CA PRO A 386 -9.64 3.99 -5.82
C PRO A 386 -9.00 5.35 -5.53
N GLN A 387 -8.80 6.18 -6.55
CA GLN A 387 -8.30 7.55 -6.40
C GLN A 387 -9.48 8.48 -6.23
N VAL A 388 -9.46 9.32 -5.20
CA VAL A 388 -10.51 10.31 -4.96
C VAL A 388 -10.11 11.63 -5.63
N GLY A 389 -11.07 12.43 -6.06
CA GLY A 389 -10.82 13.79 -6.55
C GLY A 389 -12.09 14.54 -6.89
N LYS A 390 -11.96 15.64 -7.62
CA LYS A 390 -13.08 16.43 -8.13
C LYS A 390 -12.97 16.59 -9.64
N ILE A 391 -14.12 16.72 -10.29
CA ILE A 391 -14.24 17.15 -11.68
C ILE A 391 -15.29 18.25 -11.75
N ARG A 392 -15.29 19.06 -12.81
CA ARG A 392 -16.39 19.98 -13.13
C ARG A 392 -17.37 19.26 -14.05
N GLN A 393 -18.49 18.79 -13.52
CA GLN A 393 -19.57 18.20 -14.31
C GLN A 393 -20.70 19.22 -14.48
N ASP A 394 -21.00 19.61 -15.72
CA ASP A 394 -22.09 20.55 -16.06
C ASP A 394 -22.06 21.86 -15.25
N GLY A 395 -20.85 22.37 -14.97
CA GLY A 395 -20.63 23.60 -14.21
C GLY A 395 -20.57 23.42 -12.68
N VAL A 396 -20.68 22.19 -12.17
CA VAL A 396 -20.68 21.89 -10.73
C VAL A 396 -19.47 21.02 -10.36
N ASP A 397 -18.75 21.41 -9.30
CA ASP A 397 -17.72 20.57 -8.68
C ASP A 397 -18.35 19.31 -8.14
N THR A 398 -18.00 18.18 -8.74
CA THR A 398 -18.53 16.86 -8.39
C THR A 398 -17.40 16.02 -7.82
N PRO A 399 -17.51 15.53 -6.58
CA PRO A 399 -16.54 14.60 -6.03
C PRO A 399 -16.67 13.25 -6.76
N VAL A 400 -15.53 12.71 -7.16
CA VAL A 400 -15.45 11.47 -7.93
C VAL A 400 -14.46 10.50 -7.35
N VAL A 401 -14.66 9.24 -7.71
CA VAL A 401 -13.69 8.17 -7.51
C VAL A 401 -13.29 7.64 -8.88
N VAL A 402 -11.99 7.49 -9.08
CA VAL A 402 -11.35 7.05 -10.33
C VAL A 402 -10.62 5.75 -10.05
N PHE A 403 -10.91 4.70 -10.82
CA PHE A 403 -10.25 3.40 -10.66
C PHE A 403 -10.15 2.67 -11.99
N SER A 404 -9.17 1.77 -12.08
CA SER A 404 -9.04 0.90 -13.25
C SER A 404 -10.07 -0.23 -13.22
N ALA A 405 -10.32 -0.84 -14.38
CA ALA A 405 -11.14 -2.03 -14.47
C ALA A 405 -10.45 -3.27 -13.87
N GLY A 406 -9.17 -3.21 -13.50
CA GLY A 406 -8.50 -4.25 -12.73
C GLY A 406 -7.77 -5.31 -13.56
N TYR A 407 -7.68 -6.53 -13.01
CA TYR A 407 -6.82 -7.62 -13.51
C TYR A 407 -7.60 -8.81 -14.09
N ASP A 408 -7.08 -9.40 -15.16
CA ASP A 408 -7.51 -10.69 -15.73
C ASP A 408 -6.44 -11.75 -15.43
N VAL A 409 -6.87 -12.95 -14.99
CA VAL A 409 -5.98 -14.01 -14.50
C VAL A 409 -5.55 -14.98 -15.60
N ASN A 410 -5.98 -14.78 -16.83
CA ASN A 410 -5.56 -15.57 -17.99
C ASN A 410 -4.02 -15.66 -18.15
N LYS A 411 -3.26 -14.73 -17.57
CA LYS A 411 -1.79 -14.67 -17.55
C LYS A 411 -1.13 -15.26 -16.30
N ASP A 412 -1.90 -15.70 -15.32
CA ASP A 412 -1.39 -16.31 -14.08
C ASP A 412 -1.04 -17.79 -14.24
N TYR A 413 -1.62 -18.47 -15.24
CA TYR A 413 -1.60 -19.92 -15.29
C TYR A 413 -0.25 -20.48 -15.76
N TYR A 414 0.43 -21.18 -14.86
CA TYR A 414 1.52 -22.10 -15.17
C TYR A 414 1.18 -23.46 -14.56
N ALA A 415 0.97 -24.48 -15.39
CA ALA A 415 0.99 -25.85 -14.95
C ALA A 415 2.41 -26.39 -15.18
N PRO A 416 3.22 -26.61 -14.13
CA PRO A 416 4.50 -27.27 -14.28
C PRO A 416 4.30 -28.61 -15.03
N PRO A 417 5.15 -28.96 -16.02
CA PRO A 417 6.42 -28.33 -16.38
C PRO A 417 6.33 -27.28 -17.51
N GLN A 418 5.14 -26.75 -17.84
CA GLN A 418 5.02 -25.80 -18.93
C GLN A 418 5.74 -24.49 -18.60
N PRO A 419 6.68 -24.03 -19.45
CA PRO A 419 7.35 -22.75 -19.25
C PRO A 419 6.35 -21.61 -19.39
N LYS A 420 6.66 -20.50 -18.73
CA LYS A 420 5.84 -19.32 -18.79
C LYS A 420 5.78 -18.75 -20.21
N THR A 421 4.57 -18.62 -20.74
CA THR A 421 4.32 -18.10 -22.08
C THR A 421 4.25 -16.58 -22.09
N LEU A 422 4.41 -15.99 -23.28
CA LEU A 422 4.18 -14.57 -23.51
C LEU A 422 2.75 -14.18 -23.08
N GLY A 423 2.60 -13.00 -22.47
CA GLY A 423 1.28 -12.46 -22.13
C GLY A 423 0.33 -12.40 -23.34
N SER A 424 -0.95 -12.70 -23.10
CA SER A 424 -2.04 -12.64 -24.10
C SER A 424 -2.92 -11.41 -23.90
N ASN A 425 -3.86 -11.13 -24.80
CA ASN A 425 -4.84 -10.06 -24.59
C ASN A 425 -5.90 -10.50 -23.56
N ASP A 426 -6.46 -9.52 -22.86
CA ASP A 426 -7.43 -9.74 -21.77
C ASP A 426 -8.86 -9.44 -22.19
N THR A 427 -9.79 -10.12 -21.53
CA THR A 427 -11.23 -9.97 -21.79
C THR A 427 -11.90 -8.97 -20.84
N VAL A 428 -11.27 -8.74 -19.69
CA VAL A 428 -11.68 -7.79 -18.65
C VAL A 428 -10.44 -7.04 -18.15
N GLY A 429 -10.63 -6.04 -17.29
CA GLY A 429 -9.53 -5.27 -16.70
C GLY A 429 -9.01 -4.11 -17.56
N ASN A 430 -9.55 -3.94 -18.76
CA ASN A 430 -9.04 -3.05 -19.81
C ASN A 430 -9.91 -1.80 -20.02
N ALA A 431 -10.22 -1.09 -18.94
CA ALA A 431 -10.91 0.20 -18.96
C ALA A 431 -10.51 1.04 -17.73
N VAL A 432 -10.82 2.33 -17.77
CA VAL A 432 -10.76 3.24 -16.61
C VAL A 432 -12.17 3.74 -16.32
N TYR A 433 -12.55 3.83 -15.06
CA TYR A 433 -13.86 4.34 -14.66
C TYR A 433 -13.70 5.61 -13.83
N VAL A 434 -14.54 6.60 -14.13
CA VAL A 434 -14.81 7.75 -13.25
C VAL A 434 -16.25 7.63 -12.80
N VAL A 435 -16.47 7.59 -11.49
CA VAL A 435 -17.80 7.46 -10.89
C VAL A 435 -18.04 8.58 -9.89
N ASN A 436 -19.30 8.97 -9.73
CA ASN A 436 -19.70 9.90 -8.68
C ASN A 436 -19.41 9.28 -7.31
N ALA A 437 -18.63 9.97 -6.46
CA ALA A 437 -18.16 9.41 -5.19
C ALA A 437 -19.29 9.13 -4.20
N LEU A 438 -20.37 9.93 -4.24
CA LEU A 438 -21.48 9.83 -3.30
C LEU A 438 -22.48 8.73 -3.69
N THR A 439 -22.67 8.49 -4.98
CA THR A 439 -23.76 7.64 -5.50
C THR A 439 -23.28 6.38 -6.22
N GLY A 440 -22.01 6.32 -6.63
CA GLY A 440 -21.47 5.23 -7.43
C GLY A 440 -21.95 5.24 -8.89
N ALA A 441 -22.64 6.31 -9.32
CA ALA A 441 -23.10 6.45 -10.70
C ALA A 441 -21.91 6.60 -11.66
N LEU A 442 -21.94 5.87 -12.78
CA LEU A 442 -20.92 5.97 -13.82
C LEU A 442 -20.99 7.35 -14.49
N ILE A 443 -19.86 8.07 -14.49
CA ILE A 443 -19.70 9.35 -15.19
C ILE A 443 -18.97 9.12 -16.52
N TRP A 444 -17.92 8.30 -16.50
CA TRP A 444 -17.13 8.01 -17.70
C TRP A 444 -16.53 6.61 -17.65
N GLU A 445 -16.58 5.92 -18.79
CA GLU A 445 -15.83 4.70 -19.07
C GLU A 445 -14.79 5.01 -20.16
N GLY A 446 -13.52 5.04 -19.75
CA GLY A 446 -12.37 5.19 -20.62
C GLY A 446 -11.98 3.87 -21.26
N ILE A 447 -12.23 3.75 -22.57
CA ILE A 447 -11.81 2.61 -23.39
C ILE A 447 -11.02 3.10 -24.61
N HIS A 448 -10.19 2.21 -25.15
CA HIS A 448 -9.45 2.45 -26.38
C HIS A 448 -9.31 1.13 -27.16
N PRO A 449 -9.37 1.11 -28.50
CA PRO A 449 -9.25 -0.13 -29.29
C PRO A 449 -7.95 -0.91 -29.04
N GLU A 450 -6.86 -0.20 -28.75
CA GLU A 450 -5.55 -0.79 -28.42
C GLU A 450 -5.34 -1.04 -26.92
N LEU A 451 -6.27 -0.66 -26.05
CA LEU A 451 -6.25 -1.01 -24.63
C LEU A 451 -6.84 -2.41 -24.48
N VAL A 452 -6.04 -3.42 -24.82
CA VAL A 452 -6.42 -4.83 -24.83
C VAL A 452 -5.86 -5.61 -23.65
N ASP A 453 -5.18 -4.92 -22.73
CA ASP A 453 -4.56 -5.48 -21.54
C ASP A 453 -5.19 -4.93 -20.28
N SER A 454 -5.20 -5.77 -19.25
CA SER A 454 -5.60 -5.41 -17.91
C SER A 454 -4.69 -4.35 -17.31
N ILE A 455 -5.29 -3.52 -16.45
CA ILE A 455 -4.66 -2.42 -15.72
C ILE A 455 -4.69 -2.77 -14.22
N PRO A 456 -3.76 -3.59 -13.73
CA PRO A 456 -3.69 -3.95 -12.31
C PRO A 456 -3.06 -2.84 -11.46
N SER A 457 -2.45 -1.82 -12.06
CA SER A 457 -1.85 -0.71 -11.33
C SER A 457 -2.91 0.21 -10.75
N ASP A 458 -2.53 0.96 -9.71
CA ASP A 458 -3.24 2.18 -9.36
C ASP A 458 -3.13 3.18 -10.51
N LEU A 459 -4.03 4.17 -10.50
CA LEU A 459 -4.03 5.26 -11.47
C LEU A 459 -3.36 6.48 -10.85
N THR A 460 -2.58 7.21 -11.63
CA THR A 460 -2.03 8.49 -11.20
C THR A 460 -2.92 9.60 -11.72
N VAL A 461 -3.64 10.25 -10.82
CA VAL A 461 -4.50 11.40 -11.13
C VAL A 461 -3.76 12.69 -10.80
N ALA A 462 -3.91 13.72 -11.63
CA ALA A 462 -3.26 15.00 -11.41
C ALA A 462 -4.17 16.18 -11.78
N ASP A 463 -4.04 17.24 -10.98
CA ASP A 463 -4.51 18.59 -11.27
C ASP A 463 -3.34 19.36 -11.87
N THR A 464 -3.36 19.50 -13.19
CA THR A 464 -2.26 20.14 -13.94
C THR A 464 -2.40 21.64 -14.05
N SER A 465 -3.57 22.18 -13.69
CA SER A 465 -3.92 23.60 -13.79
C SER A 465 -3.93 24.32 -12.43
N GLY A 466 -3.99 23.57 -11.33
CA GLY A 466 -4.00 24.08 -9.96
C GLY A 466 -5.37 24.58 -9.50
N ASP A 467 -6.46 24.16 -10.14
CA ASP A 467 -7.83 24.60 -9.84
C ASP A 467 -8.60 23.64 -8.90
N GLY A 468 -7.94 22.57 -8.44
CA GLY A 468 -8.47 21.54 -7.57
C GLY A 468 -9.29 20.47 -8.29
N LEU A 469 -9.22 20.39 -9.62
CA LEU A 469 -9.88 19.37 -10.43
C LEU A 469 -8.90 18.38 -11.04
N ILE A 470 -9.36 17.15 -11.26
CA ILE A 470 -8.60 16.16 -12.02
C ILE A 470 -8.62 16.56 -13.50
N ASP A 471 -7.43 16.88 -14.01
CA ASP A 471 -7.19 17.16 -15.43
C ASP A 471 -6.66 15.94 -16.18
N ARG A 472 -5.92 15.09 -15.47
CA ARG A 472 -5.13 14.01 -16.08
C ARG A 472 -5.17 12.73 -15.30
N ILE A 473 -5.13 11.62 -16.03
CA ILE A 473 -4.92 10.27 -15.50
C ILE A 473 -3.77 9.63 -16.27
N VAL A 474 -2.79 9.03 -15.60
CA VAL A 474 -1.69 8.28 -16.22
C VAL A 474 -1.59 6.89 -15.59
N PHE A 475 -1.39 5.86 -16.40
CA PHE A 475 -1.31 4.47 -15.91
C PHE A 475 -0.56 3.55 -16.87
N GLY A 476 -0.06 2.42 -16.35
CA GLY A 476 0.54 1.35 -17.14
C GLY A 476 -0.41 0.15 -17.26
N ASP A 477 -0.26 -0.65 -18.32
CA ASP A 477 -0.99 -1.92 -18.47
C ASP A 477 -0.05 -3.15 -18.44
N THR A 478 -0.64 -4.34 -18.37
CA THR A 478 0.11 -5.62 -18.43
C THR A 478 0.67 -5.94 -19.82
N GLY A 479 0.34 -5.14 -20.83
CA GLY A 479 0.96 -5.16 -22.17
C GLY A 479 2.27 -4.38 -22.25
N GLY A 480 2.59 -3.62 -21.20
CA GLY A 480 3.72 -2.70 -21.16
C GLY A 480 3.46 -1.42 -21.93
N ASN A 481 2.21 -1.01 -22.09
CA ASN A 481 1.89 0.33 -22.58
C ASN A 481 1.72 1.29 -21.40
N VAL A 482 2.04 2.57 -21.64
CA VAL A 482 1.73 3.68 -20.76
C VAL A 482 0.65 4.52 -21.42
N TRP A 483 -0.42 4.78 -20.69
CA TRP A 483 -1.60 5.48 -21.15
C TRP A 483 -1.78 6.78 -20.40
N ARG A 484 -2.36 7.76 -21.09
CA ARG A 484 -2.77 9.03 -20.52
C ARG A 484 -4.22 9.32 -20.91
N ALA A 485 -5.00 9.80 -19.97
CA ALA A 485 -6.31 10.40 -20.18
C ALA A 485 -6.20 11.89 -19.86
N ASP A 486 -6.80 12.73 -20.70
CA ASP A 486 -7.01 14.14 -20.39
C ASP A 486 -8.50 14.39 -20.26
N LEU A 487 -8.87 15.06 -19.17
CA LEU A 487 -10.22 15.35 -18.72
C LEU A 487 -10.45 16.87 -18.78
N PRO A 488 -10.60 17.46 -19.98
CA PRO A 488 -10.93 18.89 -20.08
C PRO A 488 -12.21 19.21 -19.30
N VAL A 489 -12.19 20.37 -18.64
CA VAL A 489 -13.32 20.92 -17.88
C VAL A 489 -14.59 20.93 -18.73
N GLY A 490 -15.68 20.41 -18.18
CA GLY A 490 -16.98 20.34 -18.84
C GLY A 490 -17.47 18.91 -19.04
N SER A 491 -18.00 18.60 -20.24
CA SER A 491 -18.65 17.32 -20.49
C SER A 491 -17.66 16.16 -20.65
N PRO A 492 -17.91 14.98 -20.05
CA PRO A 492 -17.12 13.77 -20.27
C PRO A 492 -17.03 13.30 -21.73
N ALA A 493 -17.90 13.80 -22.62
CA ALA A 493 -17.84 13.50 -24.05
C ALA A 493 -16.53 13.93 -24.72
N GLY A 494 -15.80 14.90 -24.14
CA GLY A 494 -14.48 15.34 -24.62
C GLY A 494 -13.30 14.51 -24.09
N TRP A 495 -13.56 13.59 -23.16
CA TRP A 495 -12.52 12.82 -22.48
C TRP A 495 -12.15 11.60 -23.30
N ALA A 496 -10.85 11.35 -23.42
CA ALA A 496 -10.34 10.23 -24.22
C ALA A 496 -8.98 9.78 -23.71
N LEU A 497 -8.76 8.47 -23.81
CA LEU A 497 -7.47 7.82 -23.61
C LEU A 497 -6.59 7.99 -24.85
N HIS A 498 -5.29 8.12 -24.62
CA HIS A 498 -4.28 7.97 -25.66
C HIS A 498 -3.07 7.20 -25.13
N LYS A 499 -2.41 6.48 -26.04
CA LYS A 499 -1.21 5.72 -25.72
C LYS A 499 0.00 6.66 -25.73
N LEU A 500 0.60 6.89 -24.57
CA LEU A 500 1.80 7.72 -24.41
C LEU A 500 3.05 6.94 -24.87
N ALA A 501 3.16 5.68 -24.46
CA ALA A 501 4.28 4.82 -24.82
C ALA A 501 3.87 3.35 -25.00
N ALA A 502 4.55 2.65 -25.90
CA ALA A 502 4.48 1.21 -26.12
C ALA A 502 5.83 0.60 -25.75
N LEU A 503 5.96 0.15 -24.51
CA LEU A 503 7.21 -0.30 -23.90
C LEU A 503 7.26 -1.81 -23.68
N GLY A 504 6.23 -2.57 -24.05
CA GLY A 504 6.17 -4.01 -23.78
C GLY A 504 6.05 -4.87 -25.03
N ARG A 505 5.31 -5.96 -24.90
CA ARG A 505 5.23 -7.04 -25.90
C ARG A 505 4.53 -6.65 -27.20
N HIS A 506 3.77 -5.55 -27.19
CA HIS A 506 3.08 -5.05 -28.38
C HIS A 506 4.00 -4.32 -29.36
N ASP A 507 5.18 -3.88 -28.91
CA ASP A 507 6.23 -3.37 -29.81
C ASP A 507 6.94 -4.54 -30.49
N VAL A 508 7.46 -5.49 -29.68
CA VAL A 508 8.11 -6.71 -30.16
C VAL A 508 7.69 -7.91 -29.30
N ALA A 509 6.97 -8.86 -29.89
CA ALA A 509 6.32 -9.98 -29.19
C ALA A 509 7.30 -11.10 -28.79
N THR A 510 8.11 -10.86 -27.75
CA THR A 510 9.03 -11.87 -27.15
C THR A 510 8.92 -11.86 -25.63
N ARG A 511 9.35 -12.95 -24.97
CA ARG A 511 9.40 -13.03 -23.50
C ARG A 511 10.30 -11.95 -22.88
N GLN A 512 11.40 -11.61 -23.54
CA GLN A 512 12.30 -10.51 -23.12
C GLN A 512 11.59 -9.15 -23.04
N ASN A 513 10.59 -8.95 -23.90
CA ASN A 513 9.82 -7.71 -23.99
C ASN A 513 8.48 -7.79 -23.27
N ASP A 514 8.15 -8.89 -22.57
CA ASP A 514 6.94 -9.05 -21.74
C ASP A 514 7.07 -8.26 -20.42
N ARG A 515 7.34 -6.96 -20.58
CA ARG A 515 7.45 -5.97 -19.52
C ARG A 515 6.04 -5.56 -19.13
N ARG A 516 5.68 -5.83 -17.88
CA ARG A 516 4.34 -5.56 -17.34
C ARG A 516 4.42 -4.45 -16.32
N PHE A 517 3.38 -3.65 -16.24
CA PHE A 517 3.24 -2.61 -15.22
C PHE A 517 2.14 -3.00 -14.22
N PHE A 518 2.54 -3.19 -12.96
CA PHE A 518 1.64 -3.53 -11.84
C PHE A 518 1.51 -2.41 -10.81
N HIS A 519 2.32 -1.36 -10.93
CA HIS A 519 2.36 -0.23 -10.01
C HIS A 519 2.14 1.07 -10.78
N ALA A 520 1.63 2.08 -10.07
CA ALA A 520 1.32 3.36 -10.69
C ALA A 520 2.59 4.07 -11.17
N PRO A 521 2.50 4.88 -12.23
CA PRO A 521 3.55 5.81 -12.58
C PRO A 521 3.62 6.97 -11.58
N ASP A 522 4.79 7.55 -11.35
CA ASP A 522 4.89 8.87 -10.74
C ASP A 522 4.87 9.95 -11.83
N LEU A 523 4.09 11.01 -11.63
CA LEU A 523 3.94 12.10 -12.59
C LEU A 523 4.51 13.38 -11.97
N VAL A 524 5.49 13.98 -12.64
CA VAL A 524 6.20 15.16 -12.12
C VAL A 524 6.22 16.25 -13.18
N GLN A 525 5.56 17.38 -12.93
CA GLN A 525 5.68 18.56 -13.78
C GLN A 525 7.03 19.23 -13.50
N THR A 526 7.88 19.34 -14.51
CA THR A 526 9.23 19.88 -14.34
C THR A 526 9.73 20.58 -15.60
N LYS A 527 11.00 20.98 -15.61
CA LYS A 527 11.66 21.64 -16.75
C LYS A 527 12.97 20.93 -17.07
N ASP A 528 13.35 20.96 -18.35
CA ASP A 528 14.66 20.48 -18.77
C ASP A 528 15.76 21.49 -18.39
N THR A 529 17.02 21.15 -18.68
CA THR A 529 18.17 22.02 -18.42
C THR A 529 18.11 23.36 -19.17
N ASN A 530 17.31 23.46 -20.24
CA ASN A 530 17.08 24.67 -21.01
C ASN A 530 15.84 25.47 -20.53
N GLY A 531 15.13 24.98 -19.50
CA GLY A 531 13.92 25.60 -18.96
C GLY A 531 12.63 25.24 -19.71
N THR A 532 12.67 24.30 -20.66
CA THR A 532 11.49 23.81 -21.39
C THR A 532 10.65 22.94 -20.46
N PRO A 533 9.36 23.27 -20.23
CA PRO A 533 8.52 22.48 -19.36
C PRO A 533 8.12 21.15 -20.02
N TYR A 534 8.03 20.11 -19.21
CA TYR A 534 7.53 18.79 -19.60
C TYR A 534 6.97 18.06 -18.38
N ASP A 535 6.13 17.07 -18.64
CA ASP A 535 5.65 16.14 -17.63
C ASP A 535 6.51 14.87 -17.67
N ALA A 536 7.16 14.57 -16.56
CA ALA A 536 7.95 13.36 -16.40
C ALA A 536 7.05 12.23 -15.89
N VAL A 537 6.96 11.13 -16.64
CA VAL A 537 6.24 9.92 -16.23
C VAL A 537 7.26 8.85 -15.87
N VAL A 538 7.42 8.61 -14.57
CA VAL A 538 8.36 7.64 -14.03
C VAL A 538 7.64 6.33 -13.74
N ILE A 539 8.10 5.21 -14.32
CA ILE A 539 7.44 3.91 -14.14
C ILE A 539 8.44 2.76 -14.24
N GLY A 540 8.31 1.77 -13.36
CA GLY A 540 9.14 0.56 -13.35
C GLY A 540 8.37 -0.67 -13.80
N SER A 541 9.00 -1.53 -14.61
CA SER A 541 8.39 -2.80 -15.03
C SER A 541 8.68 -3.94 -14.05
N GLY A 542 7.71 -4.84 -13.91
CA GLY A 542 7.81 -6.03 -13.07
C GLY A 542 6.51 -6.81 -13.02
N ASP A 543 6.58 -8.14 -13.11
CA ASP A 543 5.41 -9.02 -13.00
C ASP A 543 5.16 -9.40 -11.54
N ARG A 544 4.23 -8.70 -10.88
CA ARG A 544 3.86 -8.95 -9.47
C ARG A 544 3.12 -10.28 -9.29
N ALA A 545 2.41 -10.75 -10.30
CA ALA A 545 1.69 -12.03 -10.21
C ALA A 545 2.66 -13.23 -10.20
N ASP A 546 3.90 -13.02 -10.64
CA ASP A 546 4.95 -14.02 -10.65
C ASP A 546 6.31 -13.41 -10.23
N PRO A 547 6.47 -13.10 -8.94
CA PRO A 547 7.67 -12.46 -8.43
C PRO A 547 8.89 -13.38 -8.49
N LEU A 548 8.71 -14.69 -8.62
CA LEU A 548 9.80 -15.67 -8.68
C LEU A 548 10.27 -15.99 -10.10
N ASP A 549 9.62 -15.45 -11.14
CA ASP A 549 10.02 -15.64 -12.54
C ASP A 549 11.50 -15.27 -12.75
N LYS A 550 12.31 -16.28 -13.09
CA LYS A 550 13.71 -16.15 -13.53
C LYS A 550 13.91 -16.66 -14.97
N GLY A 551 12.85 -16.70 -15.77
CA GLY A 551 12.97 -16.81 -17.22
C GLY A 551 13.22 -18.21 -17.77
N ASP A 552 12.54 -19.23 -17.26
CA ASP A 552 12.41 -20.52 -17.98
C ASP A 552 11.78 -20.26 -19.36
N GLY A 553 12.62 -20.13 -20.41
CA GLY A 553 12.20 -19.75 -21.78
C GLY A 553 12.57 -18.33 -22.24
N GLY A 554 13.40 -17.61 -21.46
CA GLY A 554 13.87 -16.25 -21.73
C GLY A 554 13.40 -15.28 -20.63
N LEU A 555 14.35 -14.56 -20.04
CA LEU A 555 14.10 -13.57 -18.98
C LEU A 555 13.44 -12.30 -19.57
N PRO A 556 12.28 -11.86 -19.06
CA PRO A 556 11.85 -10.47 -19.24
C PRO A 556 12.96 -9.55 -18.71
N GLN A 557 13.46 -8.65 -19.56
CA GLN A 557 14.38 -7.62 -19.10
C GLN A 557 13.55 -6.48 -18.52
N ASN A 558 13.64 -6.24 -17.22
CA ASN A 558 12.92 -5.15 -16.57
C ASN A 558 13.72 -3.85 -16.58
N TRP A 559 12.99 -2.74 -16.51
CA TRP A 559 13.53 -1.40 -16.66
C TRP A 559 12.81 -0.42 -15.73
N LEU A 560 13.54 0.60 -15.28
CA LEU A 560 12.98 1.86 -14.81
C LEU A 560 12.94 2.83 -16.00
N TYR A 561 11.82 3.52 -16.20
CA TYR A 561 11.66 4.56 -17.22
C TYR A 561 11.37 5.90 -16.55
N ALA A 562 11.91 6.98 -17.11
CA ALA A 562 11.45 8.35 -16.89
C ALA A 562 11.13 8.96 -18.26
N ILE A 563 9.87 8.89 -18.67
CA ILE A 563 9.38 9.32 -19.99
C ILE A 563 9.13 10.82 -19.93
N ARG A 564 9.63 11.58 -20.92
CA ARG A 564 9.32 13.01 -21.03
C ARG A 564 8.16 13.22 -21.99
N ASP A 565 7.08 13.79 -21.48
CA ASP A 565 5.93 14.23 -22.26
C ASP A 565 5.96 15.77 -22.39
N PRO A 566 6.25 16.32 -23.57
CA PRO A 566 6.29 17.78 -23.77
C PRO A 566 4.89 18.42 -23.75
N ASP A 567 3.83 17.62 -23.83
CA ASP A 567 2.46 18.12 -23.94
C ASP A 567 1.82 18.32 -22.58
N ILE A 568 2.32 19.33 -21.86
CA ILE A 568 1.90 19.64 -20.49
C ILE A 568 0.43 20.09 -20.37
N GLY A 569 -0.16 20.63 -21.44
CA GLY A 569 -1.55 21.08 -21.44
C GLY A 569 -2.56 19.94 -21.52
N VAL A 570 -3.79 20.19 -21.09
CA VAL A 570 -4.93 19.27 -21.22
C VAL A 570 -5.34 19.17 -22.69
N LEU A 571 -5.28 17.97 -23.27
CA LEU A 571 -5.53 17.77 -24.70
C LEU A 571 -6.99 17.46 -24.99
N THR A 572 -7.50 18.02 -26.08
CA THR A 572 -8.79 17.63 -26.66
C THR A 572 -8.68 16.32 -27.44
N ALA A 573 -9.80 15.63 -27.69
CA ALA A 573 -9.83 14.41 -28.51
C ALA A 573 -9.14 14.58 -29.88
N ALA A 574 -9.39 15.70 -30.57
CA ALA A 574 -8.81 15.97 -31.90
C ALA A 574 -7.28 16.17 -31.87
N GLN A 575 -6.72 16.73 -30.78
CA GLN A 575 -5.27 16.89 -30.60
C GLN A 575 -4.56 15.56 -30.30
N LYS A 576 -5.33 14.51 -29.93
CA LYS A 576 -4.82 13.18 -29.56
C LYS A 576 -4.66 12.25 -30.78
N GLU A 577 -5.56 12.31 -31.77
CA GLU A 577 -5.59 11.36 -32.91
C GLU A 577 -4.34 11.37 -33.80
N GLY A 578 -3.53 12.44 -33.76
CA GLY A 578 -2.30 12.56 -34.56
C GLY A 578 -1.01 12.10 -33.87
N ARG A 579 -1.08 11.55 -32.65
CA ARG A 579 0.10 11.28 -31.83
C ARG A 579 0.61 9.86 -31.97
N THR A 580 1.91 9.74 -32.23
CA THR A 580 2.60 8.44 -32.24
C THR A 580 3.12 8.11 -30.84
N PRO A 581 2.77 6.95 -30.27
CA PRO A 581 3.31 6.53 -28.98
C PRO A 581 4.83 6.36 -29.05
N ARG A 582 5.54 6.71 -27.97
CA ARG A 582 6.98 6.44 -27.85
C ARG A 582 7.21 4.95 -27.72
N ARG A 583 8.13 4.39 -28.51
CA ARG A 583 8.54 2.98 -28.36
C ARG A 583 9.71 2.86 -27.41
N HIS A 584 9.96 1.64 -26.95
CA HIS A 584 11.11 1.36 -26.09
C HIS A 584 12.45 1.80 -26.71
N ALA A 585 12.59 1.70 -28.04
CA ALA A 585 13.79 2.13 -28.77
C ALA A 585 13.93 3.66 -28.88
N ASP A 586 12.85 4.42 -28.70
CA ASP A 586 12.84 5.88 -28.80
C ASP A 586 13.28 6.56 -27.47
N ILE A 587 13.39 5.79 -26.38
CA ILE A 587 13.82 6.23 -25.04
C ILE A 587 15.30 5.88 -24.85
N ASN A 588 16.10 6.87 -24.43
CA ASN A 588 17.54 6.75 -24.27
C ASN A 588 17.93 5.80 -23.14
N ASP A 589 18.79 4.83 -23.42
CA ASP A 589 19.34 3.90 -22.44
C ASP A 589 20.49 4.56 -21.67
N ILE A 590 20.37 4.62 -20.34
CA ILE A 590 21.35 5.24 -19.44
C ILE A 590 21.99 4.24 -18.47
N THR A 591 21.80 2.94 -18.71
CA THR A 591 22.22 1.86 -17.81
C THR A 591 23.71 2.01 -17.44
N GLU A 592 24.57 2.29 -18.41
CA GLU A 592 26.02 2.45 -18.22
C GLU A 592 26.48 3.89 -17.90
N CYS A 593 25.58 4.86 -17.75
CA CYS A 593 25.98 6.24 -17.51
C CYS A 593 26.45 6.49 -16.07
N VAL A 594 27.55 7.24 -15.91
CA VAL A 594 28.09 7.64 -14.61
C VAL A 594 28.13 9.18 -14.50
N PRO A 595 28.07 9.76 -13.29
CA PRO A 595 27.84 11.20 -13.11
C PRO A 595 28.91 12.14 -13.70
N PHE A 596 30.13 11.64 -13.99
CA PHE A 596 31.21 12.44 -14.61
C PHE A 596 31.22 12.38 -16.15
N GLU A 597 30.45 11.48 -16.74
CA GLU A 597 30.19 11.44 -18.19
C GLU A 597 28.68 11.63 -18.37
N GLU A 598 28.19 12.87 -18.50
CA GLU A 598 26.85 13.11 -19.06
C GLU A 598 26.71 12.19 -20.28
N CYS A 599 25.88 11.14 -20.26
CA CYS A 599 25.78 10.04 -21.24
C CYS A 599 26.28 10.39 -22.67
N GLY A 600 27.58 10.56 -22.90
CA GLY A 600 28.14 11.23 -24.09
C GLY A 600 27.47 12.56 -24.57
N GLY A 601 26.81 13.37 -23.74
CA GLY A 601 26.07 14.57 -24.16
C GLY A 601 24.77 14.27 -24.95
N VAL A 602 24.22 13.06 -24.79
CA VAL A 602 22.99 12.62 -25.47
C VAL A 602 21.78 13.43 -24.99
N ALA A 603 21.07 14.05 -25.95
CA ALA A 603 19.81 14.73 -25.67
C ALA A 603 18.75 13.71 -25.25
N LEU A 604 18.31 13.79 -23.99
CA LEU A 604 17.26 12.94 -23.41
C LEU A 604 15.85 13.43 -23.82
N THR A 605 15.63 13.65 -25.12
CA THR A 605 14.42 14.31 -25.66
C THR A 605 13.13 13.60 -25.26
N HIS A 606 13.11 12.27 -25.24
CA HIS A 606 11.96 11.48 -24.80
C HIS A 606 12.12 10.91 -23.39
N GLY A 607 13.15 11.38 -22.67
CA GLY A 607 13.53 10.87 -21.36
C GLY A 607 14.55 9.74 -21.44
N TRP A 608 14.58 8.91 -20.41
CA TRP A 608 15.57 7.87 -20.23
C TRP A 608 15.00 6.57 -19.67
N LYS A 609 15.74 5.48 -19.86
CA LYS A 609 15.48 4.14 -19.30
C LYS A 609 16.75 3.57 -18.70
N MET A 610 16.61 2.81 -17.63
CA MET A 610 17.70 2.12 -16.94
C MET A 610 17.33 0.65 -16.77
N ALA A 611 18.19 -0.26 -17.22
CA ALA A 611 17.99 -1.70 -17.06
C ALA A 611 18.15 -2.08 -15.58
N LEU A 612 17.31 -3.02 -15.14
CA LEU A 612 17.47 -3.70 -13.85
C LEU A 612 18.40 -4.90 -14.06
N GLU A 613 19.65 -4.76 -13.66
CA GLU A 613 20.73 -5.71 -13.98
C GLU A 613 21.53 -6.19 -12.76
N VAL A 614 21.11 -5.86 -11.53
CA VAL A 614 21.83 -6.29 -10.32
C VAL A 614 21.80 -7.81 -10.17
N ALA A 615 20.65 -8.43 -10.49
CA ALA A 615 20.57 -9.88 -10.60
C ALA A 615 19.52 -10.33 -11.64
N PRO A 616 19.65 -11.57 -12.18
CA PRO A 616 18.63 -12.14 -13.05
C PRO A 616 17.24 -12.15 -12.41
N GLY A 617 16.27 -11.62 -13.15
CA GLY A 617 14.88 -11.54 -12.70
C GLY A 617 14.58 -10.37 -11.77
N GLU A 618 15.51 -9.42 -11.59
CA GLU A 618 15.23 -8.16 -10.90
C GLU A 618 13.99 -7.46 -11.50
N LYS A 619 13.13 -6.90 -10.63
CA LYS A 619 11.87 -6.27 -11.03
C LYS A 619 11.44 -5.18 -10.07
N ILE A 620 10.79 -4.13 -10.57
CA ILE A 620 10.18 -3.09 -9.72
C ILE A 620 8.75 -3.50 -9.39
N LEU A 621 8.47 -3.70 -8.09
CA LEU A 621 7.16 -4.10 -7.55
C LEU A 621 6.64 -3.06 -6.54
N SER A 622 6.94 -1.80 -6.80
CA SER A 622 6.53 -0.65 -6.00
C SER A 622 6.27 0.56 -6.90
N THR A 623 5.52 1.52 -6.37
CA THR A 623 5.30 2.82 -7.03
C THR A 623 6.56 3.68 -6.84
N PRO A 624 7.15 4.25 -7.91
CA PRO A 624 8.24 5.21 -7.77
C PRO A 624 7.79 6.47 -7.01
N PHE A 625 8.72 7.13 -6.34
CA PHE A 625 8.46 8.36 -5.60
C PHE A 625 9.53 9.41 -5.92
N THR A 626 9.13 10.54 -6.50
CA THR A 626 10.06 11.62 -6.83
C THR A 626 9.99 12.76 -5.82
N PHE A 627 11.14 13.14 -5.26
CA PHE A 627 11.27 14.29 -4.38
C PHE A 627 12.56 15.07 -4.66
N LEU A 628 12.45 16.40 -4.75
CA LEU A 628 13.57 17.32 -5.05
C LEU A 628 14.39 16.88 -6.27
N GLY A 629 13.71 16.41 -7.33
CA GLY A 629 14.35 15.93 -8.56
C GLY A 629 15.08 14.60 -8.41
N THR A 630 14.82 13.85 -7.34
CA THR A 630 15.38 12.52 -7.07
C THR A 630 14.27 11.50 -7.04
N ILE A 631 14.39 10.44 -7.84
CA ILE A 631 13.50 9.29 -7.87
C ILE A 631 14.01 8.28 -6.85
N PHE A 632 13.13 7.93 -5.91
CA PHE A 632 13.28 6.80 -5.00
C PHE A 632 12.36 5.68 -5.46
N VAL A 633 12.89 4.47 -5.63
CA VAL A 633 12.10 3.30 -6.02
C VAL A 633 12.72 2.04 -5.46
N THR A 634 11.90 1.06 -5.10
CA THR A 634 12.40 -0.23 -4.61
C THR A 634 12.28 -1.31 -5.68
N SER A 635 13.29 -2.18 -5.78
CA SER A 635 13.25 -3.36 -6.65
C SER A 635 13.37 -4.64 -5.83
N TYR A 636 12.90 -5.74 -6.40
CA TYR A 636 12.95 -7.07 -5.83
C TYR A 636 13.89 -7.96 -6.64
N LEU A 637 14.81 -8.62 -5.94
CA LEU A 637 15.69 -9.66 -6.43
C LEU A 637 15.11 -11.02 -6.02
N PRO A 638 14.71 -11.88 -6.97
CA PRO A 638 14.28 -13.23 -6.63
C PRO A 638 15.38 -14.03 -5.89
N PRO A 639 15.02 -15.02 -5.07
CA PRO A 639 15.91 -15.90 -4.30
C PRO A 639 17.12 -16.43 -5.07
N GLY A 640 18.20 -16.85 -4.41
CA GLY A 640 19.25 -17.66 -5.04
C GLY A 640 20.19 -16.90 -5.98
N ASN A 641 20.32 -15.59 -5.81
CA ASN A 641 21.25 -14.72 -6.53
C ASN A 641 22.45 -14.26 -5.67
N GLY A 642 22.60 -14.76 -4.43
CA GLY A 642 23.71 -14.43 -3.53
C GLY A 642 23.56 -13.12 -2.74
N PHE A 643 22.45 -12.41 -2.92
CA PHE A 643 22.10 -11.17 -2.20
C PHE A 643 21.19 -11.40 -0.99
N GLU A 644 20.89 -12.66 -0.67
CA GLU A 644 19.99 -13.05 0.40
C GLU A 644 20.66 -12.88 1.77
N PRO A 645 19.96 -12.34 2.77
CA PRO A 645 20.42 -12.41 4.15
C PRO A 645 20.71 -13.87 4.56
N LEU A 646 21.88 -14.12 5.17
CA LEU A 646 22.27 -15.44 5.68
C LEU A 646 21.29 -15.87 6.79
N THR A 647 20.25 -16.61 6.41
CA THR A 647 19.20 -17.07 7.32
C THR A 647 18.98 -18.57 7.22
N CYS A 648 18.62 -19.22 8.33
CA CYS A 648 18.23 -20.63 8.38
C CYS A 648 16.73 -20.82 8.03
N GLY A 649 16.25 -20.16 6.97
CA GLY A 649 14.85 -20.21 6.52
C GLY A 649 14.70 -20.27 5.00
N PRO A 650 13.46 -20.30 4.48
CA PRO A 650 13.23 -20.18 3.04
C PRO A 650 13.80 -18.85 2.53
N SER A 651 14.52 -18.87 1.42
CA SER A 651 15.04 -17.66 0.79
C SER A 651 13.88 -16.84 0.22
N GLU A 652 13.72 -15.62 0.72
CA GLU A 652 12.60 -14.72 0.40
C GLU A 652 12.90 -13.80 -0.80
N GLY A 653 14.14 -13.75 -1.27
CA GLY A 653 14.61 -12.70 -2.15
C GLY A 653 15.23 -11.55 -1.35
N ALA A 654 15.82 -10.60 -2.05
CA ALA A 654 16.35 -9.37 -1.47
C ALA A 654 15.65 -8.14 -2.06
N GLY A 655 15.58 -7.07 -1.29
CA GLY A 655 15.09 -5.77 -1.75
C GLY A 655 16.25 -4.78 -1.98
N LEU A 656 16.13 -3.95 -3.01
CA LEU A 656 17.02 -2.81 -3.24
C LEU A 656 16.24 -1.50 -3.11
N LEU A 657 16.88 -0.46 -2.60
CA LEU A 657 16.46 0.93 -2.75
C LEU A 657 17.32 1.59 -3.82
N TYR A 658 16.69 2.14 -4.85
CA TYR A 658 17.33 3.03 -5.81
C TYR A 658 17.12 4.50 -5.44
N SER A 659 18.14 5.33 -5.71
CA SER A 659 18.07 6.78 -5.68
C SER A 659 18.80 7.38 -6.88
N VAL A 660 18.03 7.84 -7.86
CA VAL A 660 18.54 8.36 -9.13
C VAL A 660 17.93 9.70 -9.46
N ARG A 661 18.66 10.57 -10.17
CA ARG A 661 18.14 11.89 -10.53
C ARG A 661 17.10 11.80 -11.64
N LEU A 662 16.04 12.59 -11.55
CA LEU A 662 14.97 12.63 -12.54
C LEU A 662 15.46 13.11 -13.92
N ASP A 663 16.41 14.04 -13.94
CA ASP A 663 16.88 14.68 -15.17
C ASP A 663 17.70 13.73 -16.05
N ASN A 664 18.59 12.94 -15.46
CA ASN A 664 19.57 12.13 -16.21
C ASN A 664 19.79 10.69 -15.68
N GLY A 665 19.13 10.31 -14.58
CA GLY A 665 19.23 8.98 -13.96
C GLY A 665 20.60 8.63 -13.37
N THR A 666 21.51 9.60 -13.20
CA THR A 666 22.75 9.38 -12.45
C THR A 666 22.45 9.25 -10.94
N PRO A 667 23.30 8.60 -10.14
CA PRO A 667 23.12 8.52 -8.69
C PRO A 667 23.03 9.92 -8.07
N ARG A 668 22.15 10.05 -7.07
CA ARG A 668 22.00 11.29 -6.28
C ARG A 668 22.85 11.28 -5.01
N PHE A 669 22.92 10.13 -4.34
CA PHE A 669 23.67 9.91 -3.12
C PHE A 669 24.71 8.83 -3.38
N ASN A 670 25.81 8.86 -2.63
CA ASN A 670 26.71 7.72 -2.56
C ASN A 670 26.05 6.67 -1.64
N LEU A 671 25.50 5.63 -2.26
CA LEU A 671 24.85 4.52 -1.55
C LEU A 671 25.76 3.29 -1.45
N ASP A 672 26.90 3.26 -2.16
CA ASP A 672 27.89 2.19 -2.11
C ASP A 672 29.26 2.71 -1.66
N LEU A 673 29.40 2.88 -0.34
CA LEU A 673 30.66 3.32 0.27
C LEU A 673 31.85 2.34 0.06
N THR A 674 31.64 1.18 -0.57
CA THR A 674 32.69 0.19 -0.79
C THR A 674 33.51 0.44 -2.04
N ASP A 675 33.00 1.26 -2.97
CA ASP A 675 33.69 1.60 -4.21
C ASP A 675 34.46 2.94 -4.14
N ASP A 676 34.39 3.62 -2.99
CA ASP A 676 35.00 4.92 -2.77
C ASP A 676 36.52 4.92 -2.95
N SER A 677 36.98 5.90 -3.72
CA SER A 677 38.39 6.18 -3.91
C SER A 677 38.88 7.12 -2.81
N PRO A 678 40.09 6.93 -2.26
CA PRO A 678 40.66 7.81 -1.24
C PRO A 678 40.89 9.27 -1.68
N VAL A 679 40.58 9.63 -2.94
CA VAL A 679 40.70 10.98 -3.52
C VAL A 679 39.34 11.69 -3.65
N LEU A 680 38.23 10.93 -3.73
CA LEU A 680 36.85 11.42 -3.88
C LEU A 680 35.98 10.70 -2.85
N ASP A 681 36.37 10.82 -1.58
CA ASP A 681 35.66 10.25 -0.43
C ASP A 681 34.23 10.81 -0.40
N ASP A 682 33.23 9.93 -0.28
CA ASP A 682 31.78 10.23 -0.21
C ASP A 682 31.09 10.81 -1.47
N GLU A 683 31.72 10.80 -2.65
CA GLU A 683 31.08 11.28 -3.89
C GLU A 683 30.43 10.14 -4.69
N PRO A 684 29.18 10.28 -5.18
CA PRO A 684 28.56 9.25 -6.01
C PRO A 684 29.23 9.24 -7.39
N THR A 685 30.14 8.32 -7.64
CA THR A 685 31.00 8.31 -8.84
C THR A 685 30.72 7.14 -9.77
N THR A 686 30.02 6.10 -9.30
CA THR A 686 29.81 4.85 -10.02
C THR A 686 28.32 4.59 -10.31
N LYS A 687 28.02 3.48 -10.99
CA LYS A 687 26.63 3.03 -11.18
C LYS A 687 26.08 2.29 -9.95
N THR A 688 26.96 1.73 -9.12
CA THR A 688 26.60 1.00 -7.90
C THR A 688 26.08 1.95 -6.82
N ASP A 689 26.50 3.21 -6.83
CA ASP A 689 25.94 4.31 -6.02
C ASP A 689 24.44 4.56 -6.21
N ARG A 690 23.84 4.07 -7.30
CA ARG A 690 22.41 4.27 -7.56
C ARG A 690 21.54 3.49 -6.59
N TYR A 691 22.07 2.46 -5.93
CA TYR A 691 21.27 1.59 -5.07
C TYR A 691 21.98 1.12 -3.82
N ARG A 692 21.19 0.66 -2.85
CA ARG A 692 21.68 -0.15 -1.71
C ARG A 692 20.73 -1.30 -1.44
N LEU A 693 21.26 -2.35 -0.81
CA LEU A 693 20.44 -3.44 -0.26
C LEU A 693 19.63 -2.93 0.94
N LEU A 694 18.37 -3.36 1.00
CA LEU A 694 17.52 -3.21 2.17
C LEU A 694 17.85 -4.30 3.18
N ALA A 695 17.73 -3.99 4.48
CA ALA A 695 18.03 -4.95 5.54
C ALA A 695 17.03 -6.12 5.56
N SER A 696 15.78 -5.86 5.19
CA SER A 696 14.72 -6.86 5.13
C SER A 696 14.73 -7.62 3.80
N GLY A 697 14.63 -8.95 3.87
CA GLY A 697 14.36 -9.80 2.70
C GLY A 697 12.92 -9.68 2.21
N GLY A 698 12.63 -10.32 1.06
CA GLY A 698 11.30 -10.32 0.45
C GLY A 698 11.05 -9.16 -0.50
N ILE A 699 9.80 -9.01 -0.93
CA ILE A 699 9.35 -7.93 -1.81
C ILE A 699 9.23 -6.65 -0.96
N PRO A 700 10.07 -5.64 -1.19
CA PRO A 700 10.02 -4.42 -0.40
C PRO A 700 8.75 -3.62 -0.72
N SER A 701 8.26 -2.89 0.29
CA SER A 701 7.20 -1.90 0.06
C SER A 701 7.71 -0.73 -0.78
N GLU A 702 6.79 0.11 -1.22
CA GLU A 702 7.16 1.43 -1.73
C GLU A 702 7.69 2.34 -0.61
N VAL A 703 8.36 3.41 -1.02
CA VAL A 703 8.90 4.42 -0.13
C VAL A 703 7.78 5.35 0.33
N VAL A 704 7.72 5.61 1.63
CA VAL A 704 6.69 6.48 2.24
C VAL A 704 7.34 7.76 2.73
N TYR A 705 6.87 8.92 2.27
CA TYR A 705 7.32 10.20 2.81
C TYR A 705 6.83 10.37 4.25
N ILE A 706 7.74 10.67 5.16
CA ILE A 706 7.45 11.06 6.53
C ILE A 706 8.03 12.47 6.75
N GLY A 707 7.32 13.35 7.44
CA GLY A 707 7.59 14.80 7.48
C GLY A 707 9.05 15.18 7.80
N GLY A 708 9.42 16.44 7.53
CA GLY A 708 10.80 16.91 7.78
C GLY A 708 11.81 16.49 6.71
N GLY A 709 11.35 16.04 5.53
CA GLY A 709 12.25 15.61 4.46
C GLY A 709 12.73 14.17 4.58
N ASN A 710 12.08 13.37 5.42
CA ASN A 710 12.45 11.99 5.68
C ASN A 710 11.59 10.99 4.87
N LEU A 711 12.10 9.78 4.70
CA LEU A 711 11.45 8.69 3.99
C LEU A 711 11.52 7.45 4.86
N LEU A 712 10.37 6.80 5.05
CA LEU A 712 10.25 5.48 5.63
C LEU A 712 10.36 4.43 4.52
N LEU A 713 11.31 3.52 4.66
CA LEU A 713 11.59 2.46 3.69
C LEU A 713 10.91 1.15 4.08
N GLY A 714 10.92 0.18 3.15
CA GLY A 714 10.30 -1.14 3.35
C GLY A 714 10.96 -2.01 4.41
N ASP A 715 12.20 -1.68 4.81
CA ASP A 715 12.93 -2.29 5.93
C ASP A 715 12.75 -1.50 7.24
N LEU A 716 11.72 -0.65 7.32
CA LEU A 716 11.39 0.20 8.46
C LEU A 716 12.50 1.20 8.86
N SER A 717 13.56 1.33 8.07
CA SER A 717 14.57 2.37 8.26
C SER A 717 14.05 3.73 7.77
N ILE A 718 14.52 4.78 8.43
CA ILE A 718 14.22 6.16 8.05
C ILE A 718 15.48 6.77 7.44
N VAL A 719 15.35 7.34 6.24
CA VAL A 719 16.42 8.05 5.56
C VAL A 719 16.02 9.48 5.23
N SER A 720 16.98 10.40 5.24
CA SER A 720 16.75 11.74 4.72
C SER A 720 16.71 11.71 3.20
N ALA A 721 15.73 12.40 2.60
CA ALA A 721 15.67 12.64 1.17
C ALA A 721 16.52 13.84 0.72
N GLY A 722 17.30 14.44 1.62
CA GLY A 722 18.03 15.70 1.42
C GLY A 722 17.36 16.90 2.10
N ALA A 723 18.00 18.08 2.01
CA ALA A 723 17.62 19.28 2.77
C ALA A 723 16.13 19.67 2.63
N GLU A 724 15.57 20.23 3.70
CA GLU A 724 14.18 20.70 3.76
C GLU A 724 13.83 21.63 2.59
N PRO A 725 12.64 21.48 1.97
CA PRO A 725 12.14 22.48 1.06
C PRO A 725 11.83 23.76 1.85
N ARG A 726 12.78 24.71 1.89
CA ARG A 726 12.58 26.07 2.41
C ARG A 726 11.70 26.95 1.51
N LEU A 727 10.91 26.36 0.62
CA LEU A 727 9.97 27.09 -0.23
C LEU A 727 8.60 26.42 -0.12
N PRO A 728 7.58 27.12 0.41
CA PRO A 728 6.20 26.68 0.27
C PRO A 728 5.86 26.80 -1.21
N THR A 729 5.92 25.69 -1.93
CA THR A 729 5.41 25.63 -3.29
C THR A 729 4.01 25.04 -3.23
N PHE A 730 3.04 25.85 -3.64
CA PHE A 730 1.61 25.63 -3.48
C PHE A 730 1.10 24.32 -4.11
N TRP A 731 1.87 23.70 -5.01
CA TRP A 731 1.51 22.48 -5.74
C TRP A 731 1.65 21.18 -4.93
N ARG A 732 2.58 21.09 -3.95
CA ARG A 732 2.85 19.84 -3.23
C ARG A 732 1.82 19.55 -2.11
N ARG A 733 0.86 20.45 -1.87
CA ARG A 733 -0.12 20.31 -0.77
C ARG A 733 -1.16 19.20 -1.01
N ASN A 734 -1.35 18.76 -2.26
CA ASN A 734 -2.49 17.92 -2.65
C ASN A 734 -2.13 16.52 -3.21
N GLU A 735 -0.85 16.15 -3.36
CA GLU A 735 -0.51 14.99 -4.22
C GLU A 735 0.05 13.75 -3.51
N LEU A 736 0.49 13.81 -2.25
CA LEU A 736 1.18 12.67 -1.62
C LEU A 736 0.58 12.21 -0.28
N SER A 737 0.02 13.11 0.51
CA SER A 737 -0.86 12.78 1.65
C SER A 737 -2.34 12.69 1.26
N ASP A 738 -2.71 13.28 0.13
CA ASP A 738 -4.10 13.50 -0.30
C ASP A 738 -4.61 12.45 -1.30
N ARG A 739 -3.76 11.54 -1.81
CA ARG A 739 -4.22 10.45 -2.71
C ARG A 739 -5.22 9.51 -2.02
N THR A 740 -5.21 9.46 -0.69
CA THR A 740 -6.06 8.58 0.12
C THR A 740 -7.06 9.32 1.03
N ILE A 741 -6.93 10.63 1.19
CA ILE A 741 -7.80 11.45 2.04
C ILE A 741 -7.96 12.81 1.36
N ILE A 742 -9.12 13.09 0.78
CA ILE A 742 -9.41 14.45 0.27
C ILE A 742 -10.33 15.16 1.24
N THR A 743 -9.94 16.37 1.65
CA THR A 743 -10.80 17.27 2.42
C THR A 743 -11.34 18.38 1.52
N VAL A 744 -12.64 18.41 1.28
CA VAL A 744 -13.30 19.49 0.52
C VAL A 744 -13.97 20.44 1.51
N ASN A 745 -13.51 21.69 1.57
CA ASN A 745 -14.25 22.77 2.20
C ASN A 745 -14.76 23.68 1.08
N GLU A 746 -16.06 24.00 1.08
CA GLU A 746 -16.57 25.11 0.27
C GLU A 746 -15.86 26.38 0.72
N ALA A 747 -15.10 27.02 -0.18
CA ALA A 747 -14.55 28.34 0.11
C ALA A 747 -15.71 29.33 0.23
N PRO A 748 -15.75 30.20 1.27
CA PRO A 748 -16.67 31.33 1.24
C PRO A 748 -16.32 32.24 0.05
N PRO A 749 -17.30 32.89 -0.59
CA PRO A 749 -17.02 33.81 -1.70
C PRO A 749 -16.09 34.93 -1.23
N ASP A 750 -15.01 35.17 -1.97
CA ASP A 750 -14.08 36.27 -1.72
C ASP A 750 -14.87 37.60 -1.69
N GLU A 751 -14.79 38.33 -0.58
CA GLU A 751 -15.22 39.73 -0.53
C GLU A 751 -14.21 40.54 -1.35
N ASP A 752 -14.68 41.10 -2.47
CA ASP A 752 -13.94 42.01 -3.34
C ASP A 752 -13.28 43.16 -2.55
N GLU A 753 -11.95 43.15 -2.42
CA GLU A 753 -11.20 44.36 -2.11
C GLU A 753 -11.25 45.31 -3.31
N VAL A 754 -12.20 46.25 -3.25
CA VAL A 754 -12.27 47.41 -4.14
C VAL A 754 -11.03 48.30 -3.89
N PRO A 755 -10.20 48.58 -4.90
CA PRO A 755 -9.13 49.54 -4.73
C PRO A 755 -9.71 50.96 -4.81
N THR A 756 -9.75 51.68 -3.69
CA THR A 756 -9.95 53.14 -3.66
C THR A 756 -8.63 53.89 -3.88
N PRO A 757 -8.69 55.12 -4.43
CA PRO A 757 -7.80 55.61 -5.49
C PRO A 757 -6.37 56.01 -5.08
#